data_AF-A0A7X8HPG4-F1
#
_entry.id   AF-A0A7X8HPG4-F1
#
_cell.length_a   1.000
_cell.length_b   1.000
_cell.length_c   1.000
_cell.angle_alpha   90.00
_cell.angle_beta   90.00
_cell.angle_gamma   90.00
#
_symmetry.space_group_name_H-M   'P 1'
#
loop_
_entity.id
_entity.type
_entity.pdbx_description
1 polymer ?
#
loop_
_entity_poly.entity_id
_entity_poly.type
_entity_poly.pdbx_seq_one_letter_code
_entity_poly.pdbx_strand_id
1 'polypeptide(L)'
;MLRAALDALEIGFAAGDSIDRVTTDLTLPHSGENGTTFTWASSDPAVITDDGKVTRGDGVNKLVTLTATGIKEDVNPQRKSFYLTVIGTPVELDITGPTEMLLYQGYSACFTGPYTIAGFPEPEVSMTGGDNHITWNKAAKRLDITAGLELGDYSVTLTASNGVSPDATLTFNLTVISEFAAGDGSPGNPYHIKEARHLDRMRYHLDQSFVLDNDIDLGEVCSSVGFAYNDGAGWLPIGITNYEFTGTFDGAGHTISGLFVYRPSTDFVGLFGVAGQNAVIENVRLTNVDVTGNYNTGGLAGQLNGLSGRITVQNVSVTGQVQGIHCTGGLLGSTHASDITQTFSAANVTQTWSNQYAGGLIGYMGSGSSIADSYATGSVTKTGGTELGGLVGTLNGTITRCYATGLVSGGSYGGGLVGWIGNGTVTNSYYDQQTSGQSDSNKGTPKTTAEMKKEATFAGWDFGEIWYIIEDEIYPVLYFQTEYITADDLLLRAAMDALEISFAEGDNINSVTKDLTLPDQGENDITITWESSNLSVIAIDGTVNPASGVNTLVTLTATGSKEGVNPQRKTFVLTVIGTPVAPTITGPEEMILYHGYGACSTDPYTITGLPEPAVEKTSGDDRITWNDMMKKLDIAAGLGLGDYPVTLTVSNGILPDATLNFTLTVNQEFAGGEGTRENPYRIQTAQHLDLVRNHLEQNFILDNDIDLGEACGSGGFAYNDGAGWLPIGTTNDKFTGTFDGAGHTISGLFINRKEADYAGLFGAVGGDAVIKDIQLTNVDVVGNLWTGGLAGHIQGSGGMITVQRVSVTGQVKGTVNTGGLFGYAFYADISQTFSKANVTQTGMQLMELPPCAGGLIGHLCSSSTLSDSCSTGNVTINREGTYKAVGGLVGLIIGSSIDRCYAAGQVNPVDGLGYIGGVVGGIWDGYWDNSTITNSYYDSVVTGQNDTGKGIPKTTAEMKQPAAFTGWDFANTWQIEADVSYPIPRWQATAIDADITADFNAITWDSIKRGNPAESSIIGNLNLPKVGAQGSNIIWGTTITGWIDLSTGVVTRPTDTPLEVILTATVSKAGGLSKTKDFRLIIAPTGPEEQGCLVTYRGVQKRPNANGAYDIRFLATIDTLEADEVGFVFSKSELAPTRENGTVKATTTVYRSITAAEETITAGELEGTYIIACTVTGIPAEDIAIPFYVRAFSTVGADTKYTAARKITVGELR
;
A
#
# COMPACT_ATOMS: atom_id res chain seq x y z
N MET A 1 7.41 42.26 66.74
CA MET A 1 8.69 41.99 66.04
C MET A 1 8.46 40.92 64.99
N LEU A 2 8.97 39.67 65.08
CA LEU A 2 8.91 38.69 63.97
C LEU A 2 7.54 38.60 63.29
N ARG A 3 6.46 38.33 64.03
CA ARG A 3 5.10 38.27 63.47
C ARG A 3 4.70 39.56 62.73
N ALA A 4 4.93 40.73 63.33
CA ALA A 4 4.63 42.03 62.70
C ALA A 4 5.46 42.28 61.44
N ALA A 5 6.69 41.75 61.35
CA ALA A 5 7.51 41.83 60.14
C ALA A 5 6.96 40.93 59.01
N LEU A 6 6.34 39.78 59.33
CA LEU A 6 5.57 39.01 58.35
C LEU A 6 4.24 39.68 58.01
N ASP A 7 3.53 40.23 58.99
CA ASP A 7 2.24 40.90 58.77
C ASP A 7 2.43 42.05 57.74
N ALA A 8 3.52 42.83 57.88
CA ALA A 8 3.92 43.91 56.97
C ALA A 8 4.70 43.47 55.70
N LEU A 9 4.94 42.17 55.47
CA LEU A 9 5.63 41.68 54.27
C LEU A 9 4.70 41.68 53.05
N GLU A 10 5.10 42.32 51.96
CA GLU A 10 4.40 42.34 50.68
C GLU A 10 5.32 41.84 49.54
N ILE A 11 4.72 41.42 48.42
CA ILE A 11 5.42 41.05 47.18
C ILE A 11 5.46 42.27 46.27
N GLY A 12 6.62 42.57 45.68
CA GLY A 12 6.74 43.60 44.66
C GLY A 12 6.31 43.08 43.29
N PHE A 13 5.29 43.69 42.70
CA PHE A 13 4.80 43.42 41.35
C PHE A 13 5.30 44.49 40.36
N ALA A 14 5.47 44.13 39.08
CA ALA A 14 5.74 45.09 38.02
C ALA A 14 4.52 45.95 37.68
N ALA A 15 4.72 47.01 36.90
CA ALA A 15 3.65 47.93 36.51
C ALA A 15 2.59 47.25 35.63
N GLY A 16 1.45 46.88 36.23
CA GLY A 16 0.35 46.18 35.58
C GLY A 16 0.16 44.73 36.04
N ASP A 17 1.06 44.20 36.87
CA ASP A 17 0.87 42.90 37.53
C ASP A 17 0.20 43.06 38.91
N SER A 18 -0.44 41.98 39.36
CA SER A 18 -1.09 41.88 40.67
C SER A 18 -1.13 40.42 41.14
N ILE A 19 -1.62 40.18 42.35
CA ILE A 19 -1.80 38.83 42.90
C ILE A 19 -2.69 37.93 42.00
N ASP A 20 -3.73 38.49 41.38
CA ASP A 20 -4.62 37.77 40.45
C ASP A 20 -4.13 37.80 39.00
N ARG A 21 -3.01 38.48 38.71
CA ARG A 21 -2.49 38.67 37.34
C ARG A 21 -0.98 38.89 37.33
N VAL A 22 -0.21 37.80 37.33
CA VAL A 22 1.25 37.82 37.16
C VAL A 22 1.61 37.50 35.72
N THR A 23 2.40 38.36 35.09
CA THR A 23 2.91 38.22 33.71
C THR A 23 4.43 38.42 33.61
N THR A 24 5.07 38.86 34.69
CA THR A 24 6.50 39.22 34.78
C THR A 24 7.13 38.81 36.11
N ASP A 25 8.46 38.84 36.20
CA ASP A 25 9.23 38.47 37.39
C ASP A 25 8.86 39.30 38.64
N LEU A 26 8.80 38.63 39.79
CA LEU A 26 8.39 39.20 41.07
C LEU A 26 9.59 39.64 41.92
N THR A 27 9.45 40.76 42.63
CA THR A 27 10.46 41.22 43.59
C THR A 27 10.13 40.67 44.98
N LEU A 28 10.92 39.69 45.46
CA LEU A 28 10.75 39.05 46.76
C LEU A 28 11.71 39.62 47.83
N PRO A 29 11.21 40.29 48.89
CA PRO A 29 12.07 40.82 49.95
C PRO A 29 12.74 39.71 50.76
N HIS A 30 14.06 39.79 50.91
CA HIS A 30 14.87 38.84 51.69
C HIS A 30 15.25 39.35 53.11
N SER A 31 14.97 40.62 53.38
CA SER A 31 15.14 41.26 54.69
C SER A 31 13.90 42.07 55.06
N GLY A 32 13.69 42.26 56.36
CA GLY A 32 12.54 42.99 56.90
C GLY A 32 12.86 43.70 58.20
N GLU A 33 11.87 44.42 58.72
CA GLU A 33 12.02 45.20 59.94
C GLU A 33 12.45 44.37 61.16
N ASN A 34 12.95 45.06 62.19
CA ASN A 34 13.31 44.49 63.48
C ASN A 34 14.42 43.42 63.41
N GLY A 35 15.20 43.36 62.33
CA GLY A 35 16.25 42.35 62.14
C GLY A 35 15.70 40.96 61.82
N THR A 36 14.65 40.89 60.99
CA THR A 36 14.11 39.65 60.44
C THR A 36 14.67 39.43 59.03
N THR A 37 15.07 38.20 58.71
CA THR A 37 15.33 37.78 57.33
C THR A 37 14.20 36.89 56.82
N PHE A 38 14.01 36.85 55.50
CA PHE A 38 13.01 36.00 54.85
C PHE A 38 13.68 35.03 53.87
N THR A 39 13.23 33.78 53.89
CA THR A 39 13.45 32.84 52.79
C THR A 39 12.11 32.50 52.16
N TRP A 40 12.10 32.27 50.86
CA TRP A 40 10.90 32.00 50.08
C TRP A 40 10.88 30.55 49.59
N ALA A 41 9.69 30.03 49.32
CA ALA A 41 9.46 28.71 48.74
C ALA A 41 8.18 28.73 47.90
N SER A 42 8.25 28.21 46.68
CA SER A 42 7.14 28.11 45.72
C SER A 42 6.47 26.72 45.75
N SER A 43 5.17 26.68 45.48
CA SER A 43 4.44 25.42 45.26
C SER A 43 4.62 24.84 43.85
N ASP A 44 5.05 25.65 42.88
CA ASP A 44 5.41 25.21 41.53
C ASP A 44 6.67 25.98 41.06
N PRO A 45 7.88 25.52 41.46
CA PRO A 45 9.15 26.15 41.10
C PRO A 45 9.44 26.21 39.59
N ALA A 46 8.69 25.48 38.75
CA ALA A 46 8.81 25.57 37.30
C ALA A 46 8.07 26.78 36.71
N VAL A 47 7.25 27.47 37.51
CA VAL A 47 6.32 28.54 37.09
C VAL A 47 6.58 29.84 37.83
N ILE A 48 6.86 29.77 39.13
CA ILE A 48 7.52 30.85 39.86
C ILE A 48 8.62 30.22 40.70
N THR A 49 9.88 30.61 40.48
CA THR A 49 11.02 30.12 41.27
C THR A 49 11.07 30.73 42.67
N ASP A 50 11.87 30.15 43.57
CA ASP A 50 12.00 30.64 44.95
C ASP A 50 12.63 32.04 45.06
N ASP A 51 13.34 32.51 44.03
CA ASP A 51 13.86 33.89 43.91
C ASP A 51 12.90 34.86 43.18
N GLY A 52 11.76 34.36 42.65
CA GLY A 52 10.67 35.17 42.11
C GLY A 52 10.57 35.24 40.58
N LYS A 53 11.41 34.53 39.83
CA LYS A 53 11.37 34.49 38.37
C LYS A 53 10.15 33.72 37.87
N VAL A 54 9.46 34.24 36.86
CA VAL A 54 8.18 33.72 36.36
C VAL A 54 8.32 33.09 34.97
N THR A 55 7.89 31.84 34.85
CA THR A 55 7.73 31.13 33.58
C THR A 55 6.25 30.98 33.27
N ARG A 56 5.79 31.57 32.16
CA ARG A 56 4.42 31.42 31.67
C ARG A 56 4.31 30.14 30.82
N GLY A 57 3.20 29.42 30.94
CA GLY A 57 2.87 28.28 30.09
C GLY A 57 1.80 28.65 29.07
N ASP A 58 1.79 27.98 27.92
CA ASP A 58 0.83 28.27 26.86
C ASP A 58 -0.59 27.85 27.23
N GLY A 59 -1.57 28.68 26.86
CA GLY A 59 -3.00 28.34 26.90
C GLY A 59 -3.66 28.19 28.27
N VAL A 60 -2.93 28.27 29.40
CA VAL A 60 -3.47 27.98 30.74
C VAL A 60 -2.94 28.94 31.81
N ASN A 61 -3.86 29.54 32.59
CA ASN A 61 -3.51 30.28 33.80
C ASN A 61 -3.17 29.31 34.94
N LYS A 62 -2.05 29.52 35.64
CA LYS A 62 -1.61 28.68 36.77
C LYS A 62 -1.68 29.42 38.11
N LEU A 63 -2.26 28.78 39.11
CA LEU A 63 -2.25 29.24 40.50
C LEU A 63 -0.99 28.70 41.21
N VAL A 64 -0.18 29.59 41.79
CA VAL A 64 1.06 29.26 42.50
C VAL A 64 1.05 29.87 43.90
N THR A 65 1.41 29.10 44.92
CA THR A 65 1.51 29.58 46.30
C THR A 65 2.95 29.87 46.67
N LEU A 66 3.29 31.14 46.88
CA LEU A 66 4.58 31.55 47.44
C LEU A 66 4.48 31.64 48.96
N THR A 67 5.41 31.01 49.68
CA THR A 67 5.45 31.02 51.15
C THR A 67 6.76 31.61 51.67
N ALA A 68 6.66 32.78 52.30
CA ALA A 68 7.76 33.40 53.03
C ALA A 68 7.89 32.77 54.42
N THR A 69 9.10 32.34 54.77
CA THR A 69 9.50 31.95 56.14
C THR A 69 10.36 33.07 56.74
N GLY A 70 9.84 33.76 57.75
CA GLY A 70 10.59 34.77 58.50
C GLY A 70 11.39 34.14 59.63
N ILE A 71 12.68 34.50 59.69
CA ILE A 71 13.68 33.98 60.62
C ILE A 71 14.22 35.14 61.47
N LYS A 72 14.41 34.88 62.77
CA LYS A 72 15.13 35.76 63.68
C LYS A 72 15.85 34.92 64.76
N GLU A 73 17.03 35.37 65.18
CA GLU A 73 17.83 34.76 66.24
C GLU A 73 17.01 34.49 67.51
N ASP A 74 17.18 33.31 68.09
CA ASP A 74 16.46 32.76 69.26
C ASP A 74 14.91 32.77 69.19
N VAL A 75 14.31 32.85 67.99
CA VAL A 75 12.85 32.80 67.80
C VAL A 75 12.46 31.74 66.76
N ASN A 76 11.50 30.87 67.12
CA ASN A 76 10.89 29.91 66.19
C ASN A 76 10.40 30.60 64.91
N PRO A 77 10.84 30.17 63.71
CA PRO A 77 10.41 30.77 62.45
C PRO A 77 8.89 30.82 62.28
N GLN A 78 8.40 31.81 61.55
CA GLN A 78 6.98 32.01 61.24
C GLN A 78 6.79 32.02 59.72
N ARG A 79 5.58 31.74 59.23
CA ARG A 79 5.28 31.65 57.79
C ARG A 79 4.09 32.53 57.40
N LYS A 80 4.13 33.07 56.18
CA LYS A 80 3.03 33.76 55.49
C LYS A 80 2.99 33.28 54.04
N SER A 81 1.81 32.95 53.55
CA SER A 81 1.61 32.47 52.17
C SER A 81 0.79 33.46 51.37
N PHE A 82 1.10 33.55 50.08
CA PHE A 82 0.47 34.37 49.07
C PHE A 82 0.04 33.45 47.93
N TYR A 83 -1.12 33.70 47.31
CA TYR A 83 -1.69 32.85 46.26
C TYR A 83 -1.77 33.65 44.97
N LEU A 84 -0.91 33.35 43.99
CA LEU A 84 -0.68 34.17 42.81
C LEU A 84 -1.15 33.45 41.55
N THR A 85 -1.81 34.17 40.63
CA THR A 85 -2.24 33.62 39.33
C THR A 85 -1.31 34.10 38.21
N VAL A 86 -0.48 33.19 37.69
CA VAL A 86 0.34 33.43 36.49
C VAL A 86 -0.51 33.24 35.25
N ILE A 87 -0.51 34.23 34.37
CA ILE A 87 -1.35 34.24 33.16
C ILE A 87 -0.66 33.48 32.02
N GLY A 88 -1.40 32.59 31.36
CA GLY A 88 -0.88 31.82 30.23
C GLY A 88 -0.51 32.68 29.03
N THR A 89 0.31 32.16 28.12
CA THR A 89 0.60 32.78 26.82
C THR A 89 -0.58 32.57 25.85
N PRO A 90 -0.92 33.55 24.98
CA PRO A 90 -1.98 33.38 23.98
C PRO A 90 -1.70 32.23 23.03
N VAL A 91 -2.77 31.59 22.55
CA VAL A 91 -2.72 30.52 21.55
C VAL A 91 -3.53 30.95 20.34
N GLU A 92 -3.02 30.63 19.15
CA GLU A 92 -3.61 30.97 17.85
C GLU A 92 -5.07 30.50 17.72
N LEU A 93 -5.88 31.28 17.00
CA LEU A 93 -7.30 31.00 16.79
C LEU A 93 -7.49 30.04 15.61
N ASP A 94 -8.31 29.01 15.81
CA ASP A 94 -8.76 28.09 14.76
C ASP A 94 -10.25 27.74 14.95
N ILE A 95 -10.94 27.47 13.83
CA ILE A 95 -12.31 26.99 13.80
C ILE A 95 -12.49 25.98 12.65
N THR A 96 -12.73 24.72 13.01
CA THR A 96 -12.83 23.59 12.09
C THR A 96 -14.11 22.79 12.33
N GLY A 97 -14.74 22.29 11.26
CA GLY A 97 -16.00 21.55 11.32
C GLY A 97 -16.72 21.54 9.96
N PRO A 98 -18.02 21.18 9.92
CA PRO A 98 -18.76 21.02 8.67
C PRO A 98 -18.83 22.30 7.82
N THR A 99 -18.43 22.21 6.56
CA THR A 99 -18.43 23.31 5.58
C THR A 99 -19.62 23.28 4.60
N GLU A 100 -20.38 22.18 4.55
CA GLU A 100 -21.50 22.05 3.64
C GLU A 100 -22.60 21.11 4.16
N MET A 101 -23.81 21.26 3.60
CA MET A 101 -24.96 20.38 3.82
C MET A 101 -25.92 20.45 2.61
N LEU A 102 -26.54 19.32 2.27
CA LEU A 102 -27.62 19.25 1.29
C LEU A 102 -28.91 18.78 1.99
N LEU A 103 -30.01 19.47 1.77
CA LEU A 103 -31.34 19.10 2.25
C LEU A 103 -32.33 19.00 1.09
N TYR A 104 -33.35 18.16 1.27
CA TYR A 104 -34.48 18.04 0.35
C TYR A 104 -35.68 18.85 0.86
N GLN A 105 -36.46 19.42 -0.05
CA GLN A 105 -37.65 20.20 0.28
C GLN A 105 -38.62 19.40 1.17
N GLY A 106 -39.10 20.02 2.25
CA GLY A 106 -39.93 19.32 3.26
C GLY A 106 -39.14 18.59 4.35
N TYR A 107 -37.82 18.76 4.43
CA TYR A 107 -37.00 18.28 5.54
C TYR A 107 -37.58 18.67 6.93
N SER A 108 -37.43 17.77 7.89
CA SER A 108 -37.67 18.06 9.31
C SER A 108 -36.42 18.69 9.95
N ALA A 109 -36.59 19.46 11.03
CA ALA A 109 -35.51 20.19 11.68
C ALA A 109 -34.29 19.29 12.01
N CYS A 110 -33.11 19.76 11.64
CA CYS A 110 -31.83 19.04 11.66
C CYS A 110 -30.70 19.91 12.23
N PHE A 111 -29.46 19.43 12.21
CA PHE A 111 -28.30 20.12 12.76
C PHE A 111 -26.99 19.62 12.13
N THR A 112 -25.95 20.46 12.16
CA THR A 112 -24.59 20.05 11.77
C THR A 112 -23.92 19.21 12.85
N GLY A 113 -22.82 18.53 12.49
CA GLY A 113 -21.82 18.12 13.48
C GLY A 113 -21.29 19.33 14.28
N PRO A 114 -20.70 19.09 15.46
CA PRO A 114 -20.07 20.15 16.25
C PRO A 114 -18.81 20.68 15.56
N TYR A 115 -18.53 21.96 15.77
CA TYR A 115 -17.31 22.64 15.37
C TYR A 115 -16.29 22.62 16.51
N THR A 116 -15.06 22.24 16.18
CA THR A 116 -13.90 22.47 17.03
C THR A 116 -13.51 23.94 16.93
N ILE A 117 -13.24 24.57 18.08
CA ILE A 117 -12.83 25.97 18.17
C ILE A 117 -11.67 26.03 19.15
N ALA A 118 -10.52 26.54 18.70
CA ALA A 118 -9.29 26.61 19.49
C ALA A 118 -8.80 28.06 19.64
N GLY A 119 -7.97 28.28 20.66
CA GLY A 119 -7.35 29.57 20.98
C GLY A 119 -7.40 29.89 22.48
N PHE A 120 -6.52 30.79 22.92
CA PHE A 120 -6.48 31.27 24.30
C PHE A 120 -6.26 32.80 24.36
N PRO A 121 -7.09 33.59 25.07
CA PRO A 121 -8.28 33.21 25.85
C PRO A 121 -9.38 32.47 25.07
N GLU A 122 -10.33 31.81 25.75
CA GLU A 122 -11.38 31.04 25.07
C GLU A 122 -12.20 31.96 24.12
N PRO A 123 -12.30 31.64 22.83
CA PRO A 123 -12.97 32.49 21.85
C PRO A 123 -14.49 32.41 21.91
N GLU A 124 -15.13 33.55 21.65
CA GLU A 124 -16.55 33.60 21.32
C GLU A 124 -16.75 33.44 19.81
N VAL A 125 -17.74 32.64 19.41
CA VAL A 125 -18.17 32.53 18.02
C VAL A 125 -19.37 33.42 17.76
N SER A 126 -19.25 34.24 16.71
CA SER A 126 -20.32 35.01 16.09
C SER A 126 -20.67 34.42 14.72
N MET A 127 -21.84 34.77 14.19
CA MET A 127 -22.40 34.21 12.96
C MET A 127 -22.92 35.33 12.06
N THR A 128 -22.64 35.25 10.76
CA THR A 128 -23.11 36.20 9.74
C THR A 128 -23.56 35.46 8.48
N GLY A 129 -24.48 36.04 7.70
CA GLY A 129 -25.12 35.35 6.58
C GLY A 129 -26.26 34.42 7.02
N GLY A 130 -26.68 33.54 6.11
CA GLY A 130 -27.77 32.58 6.29
C GLY A 130 -29.18 33.17 6.22
N ASP A 131 -30.15 32.35 6.65
CA ASP A 131 -31.54 32.73 6.90
C ASP A 131 -31.91 32.44 8.38
N ASN A 132 -32.99 33.06 8.85
CA ASN A 132 -33.52 32.95 10.21
C ASN A 132 -33.79 31.51 10.69
N HIS A 133 -33.99 30.54 9.78
CA HIS A 133 -34.15 29.13 10.17
C HIS A 133 -32.83 28.47 10.61
N ILE A 134 -31.67 29.05 10.29
CA ILE A 134 -30.32 28.56 10.64
C ILE A 134 -29.80 29.33 11.86
N THR A 135 -29.38 28.63 12.91
CA THR A 135 -28.98 29.28 14.18
C THR A 135 -27.75 28.65 14.84
N TRP A 136 -26.88 29.47 15.44
CA TRP A 136 -25.71 29.00 16.19
C TRP A 136 -26.08 28.57 17.62
N ASN A 137 -25.92 27.28 17.91
CA ASN A 137 -26.10 26.71 19.23
C ASN A 137 -24.78 26.74 20.01
N LYS A 138 -24.59 27.80 20.81
CA LYS A 138 -23.37 28.00 21.60
C LYS A 138 -23.07 26.87 22.61
N ALA A 139 -24.07 26.14 23.08
CA ALA A 139 -23.89 25.05 24.04
C ALA A 139 -23.44 23.74 23.38
N ALA A 140 -23.97 23.43 22.19
CA ALA A 140 -23.59 22.26 21.40
C ALA A 140 -22.47 22.54 20.37
N LYS A 141 -22.00 23.79 20.29
CA LYS A 141 -21.01 24.29 19.31
C LYS A 141 -21.34 23.88 17.87
N ARG A 142 -22.59 24.05 17.42
CA ARG A 142 -23.07 23.61 16.09
C ARG A 142 -24.11 24.56 15.50
N LEU A 143 -24.45 24.39 14.22
CA LEU A 143 -25.63 25.01 13.61
C LEU A 143 -26.85 24.09 13.79
N ASP A 144 -27.94 24.63 14.33
CA ASP A 144 -29.27 24.00 14.32
C ASP A 144 -30.10 24.64 13.18
N ILE A 145 -30.70 23.81 12.33
CA ILE A 145 -31.50 24.22 11.16
C ILE A 145 -32.96 23.79 11.37
N THR A 146 -33.85 24.75 11.52
CA THR A 146 -35.29 24.51 11.64
C THR A 146 -35.93 24.29 10.27
N ALA A 147 -37.07 23.58 10.23
CA ALA A 147 -37.83 23.34 9.00
C ALA A 147 -38.52 24.64 8.53
N GLY A 148 -38.40 24.97 7.24
CA GLY A 148 -39.06 26.14 6.64
C GLY A 148 -38.29 26.86 5.53
N LEU A 149 -37.06 26.44 5.21
CA LEU A 149 -36.30 27.00 4.08
C LEU A 149 -36.95 26.67 2.73
N GLU A 150 -36.88 27.62 1.80
CA GLU A 150 -37.27 27.45 0.40
C GLU A 150 -36.13 26.81 -0.41
N LEU A 151 -36.35 26.54 -1.69
CA LEU A 151 -35.31 25.99 -2.58
C LEU A 151 -34.22 27.04 -2.86
N GLY A 152 -32.95 26.67 -2.71
CA GLY A 152 -31.80 27.55 -2.97
C GLY A 152 -30.60 27.34 -2.04
N ASP A 153 -29.61 28.23 -2.17
CA ASP A 153 -28.35 28.20 -1.44
C ASP A 153 -28.30 29.23 -0.30
N TYR A 154 -27.84 28.79 0.87
CA TYR A 154 -27.75 29.56 2.10
C TYR A 154 -26.33 29.49 2.66
N SER A 155 -25.58 30.59 2.60
CA SER A 155 -24.18 30.64 3.07
C SER A 155 -24.06 31.38 4.41
N VAL A 156 -23.37 30.76 5.38
CA VAL A 156 -23.16 31.25 6.75
C VAL A 156 -21.67 31.29 7.06
N THR A 157 -21.15 32.44 7.49
CA THR A 157 -19.78 32.56 8.02
C THR A 157 -19.81 32.63 9.53
N LEU A 158 -19.13 31.66 10.16
CA LEU A 158 -18.79 31.65 11.58
C LEU A 158 -17.45 32.36 11.79
N THR A 159 -17.38 33.24 12.80
CA THR A 159 -16.15 33.97 13.17
C THR A 159 -15.86 33.76 14.65
N ALA A 160 -14.73 33.13 14.95
CA ALA A 160 -14.20 32.93 16.29
C ALA A 160 -13.21 34.06 16.66
N SER A 161 -13.46 34.76 17.76
CA SER A 161 -12.61 35.84 18.26
C SER A 161 -12.41 35.78 19.77
N ASN A 162 -11.21 36.08 20.24
CA ASN A 162 -10.87 36.29 21.66
C ASN A 162 -10.20 37.65 21.93
N GLY A 163 -10.20 38.55 20.94
CA GLY A 163 -9.51 39.84 21.00
C GLY A 163 -8.01 39.81 20.65
N VAL A 164 -7.44 38.65 20.31
CA VAL A 164 -6.14 38.50 19.65
C VAL A 164 -6.37 38.40 18.14
N SER A 165 -5.65 39.20 17.36
CA SER A 165 -5.77 39.25 15.89
C SER A 165 -4.74 38.34 15.23
N PRO A 166 -5.08 37.62 14.13
CA PRO A 166 -6.36 37.65 13.41
C PRO A 166 -7.45 36.77 14.03
N ASP A 167 -8.71 37.16 13.84
CA ASP A 167 -9.87 36.30 14.09
C ASP A 167 -9.89 35.12 13.09
N ALA A 168 -10.38 33.95 13.51
CA ALA A 168 -10.52 32.78 12.65
C ALA A 168 -11.93 32.66 12.08
N THR A 169 -12.06 32.32 10.79
CA THR A 169 -13.35 32.30 10.07
C THR A 169 -13.55 31.02 9.28
N LEU A 170 -14.76 30.44 9.37
CA LEU A 170 -15.18 29.28 8.58
C LEU A 170 -16.54 29.55 7.93
N THR A 171 -16.70 29.19 6.66
CA THR A 171 -17.98 29.31 5.94
C THR A 171 -18.63 27.94 5.74
N PHE A 172 -19.92 27.89 6.03
CA PHE A 172 -20.81 26.75 5.84
C PHE A 172 -21.85 27.07 4.77
N ASN A 173 -22.03 26.18 3.79
CA ASN A 173 -23.00 26.34 2.71
C ASN A 173 -24.09 25.25 2.79
N LEU A 174 -25.34 25.67 2.93
CA LEU A 174 -26.50 24.78 2.92
C LEU A 174 -27.28 24.97 1.61
N THR A 175 -27.45 23.90 0.84
CA THR A 175 -28.32 23.90 -0.36
C THR A 175 -29.60 23.11 -0.07
N VAL A 176 -30.75 23.64 -0.51
CA VAL A 176 -32.06 22.98 -0.43
C VAL A 176 -32.59 22.72 -1.85
N ILE A 177 -32.77 21.44 -2.21
CA ILE A 177 -33.22 20.99 -3.54
C ILE A 177 -34.59 20.28 -3.49
N SER A 178 -35.24 20.10 -4.63
CA SER A 178 -36.39 19.20 -4.76
C SER A 178 -35.95 17.73 -4.69
N GLU A 179 -36.86 16.82 -4.34
CA GLU A 179 -36.55 15.37 -4.29
C GLU A 179 -36.53 14.70 -5.67
N PHE A 180 -37.27 15.27 -6.63
CA PHE A 180 -37.34 14.85 -8.03
C PHE A 180 -37.35 16.09 -8.94
N ALA A 181 -37.16 15.92 -10.25
CA ALA A 181 -37.15 17.05 -11.20
C ALA A 181 -38.55 17.63 -11.46
N ALA A 182 -39.57 16.76 -11.48
CA ALA A 182 -40.99 17.05 -11.65
C ALA A 182 -41.82 15.82 -11.24
N GLY A 183 -43.16 15.91 -11.33
CA GLY A 183 -44.09 14.83 -11.02
C GLY A 183 -44.65 14.83 -9.61
N ASP A 184 -45.64 13.98 -9.36
CA ASP A 184 -46.20 13.69 -8.02
C ASP A 184 -46.17 12.19 -7.67
N GLY A 185 -45.57 11.36 -8.51
CA GLY A 185 -45.45 9.91 -8.32
C GLY A 185 -46.67 9.11 -8.79
N SER A 186 -47.80 9.75 -9.12
CA SER A 186 -48.96 9.02 -9.62
C SER A 186 -48.75 8.49 -11.04
N PRO A 187 -49.44 7.39 -11.46
CA PRO A 187 -49.35 6.86 -12.82
C PRO A 187 -49.78 7.80 -13.95
N GLY A 188 -50.35 8.97 -13.64
CA GLY A 188 -50.67 10.03 -14.61
C GLY A 188 -49.72 11.23 -14.59
N ASN A 189 -48.77 11.26 -13.65
CA ASN A 189 -47.82 12.35 -13.42
C ASN A 189 -46.56 11.80 -12.69
N PRO A 190 -45.83 10.85 -13.30
CA PRO A 190 -44.74 10.11 -12.65
C PRO A 190 -43.61 11.04 -12.21
N TYR A 191 -42.84 10.62 -11.21
CA TYR A 191 -41.64 11.36 -10.78
C TYR A 191 -40.56 11.32 -11.87
N HIS A 192 -40.10 12.50 -12.28
CA HIS A 192 -39.10 12.67 -13.34
C HIS A 192 -37.67 12.52 -12.76
N ILE A 193 -36.95 11.51 -13.26
CA ILE A 193 -35.60 11.11 -12.86
C ILE A 193 -34.60 11.68 -13.86
N LYS A 194 -34.04 12.85 -13.51
CA LYS A 194 -33.12 13.60 -14.38
C LYS A 194 -31.61 13.43 -14.08
N GLU A 195 -31.29 12.89 -12.90
CA GLU A 195 -29.91 12.68 -12.43
C GLU A 195 -29.86 11.57 -11.37
N ALA A 196 -28.67 11.09 -11.05
CA ALA A 196 -28.46 9.97 -10.14
C ALA A 196 -29.02 10.18 -8.72
N ARG A 197 -29.10 11.42 -8.22
CA ARG A 197 -29.71 11.71 -6.90
C ARG A 197 -31.20 11.39 -6.92
N HIS A 198 -31.91 11.75 -7.98
CA HIS A 198 -33.32 11.41 -8.17
C HIS A 198 -33.52 9.87 -8.22
N LEU A 199 -32.66 9.15 -8.95
CA LEU A 199 -32.68 7.69 -9.01
C LEU A 199 -32.45 7.05 -7.63
N ASP A 200 -31.57 7.63 -6.80
CA ASP A 200 -31.38 7.20 -5.41
C ASP A 200 -32.61 7.43 -4.53
N ARG A 201 -33.30 8.57 -4.69
CA ARG A 201 -34.52 8.89 -3.91
C ARG A 201 -35.66 7.89 -4.13
N MET A 202 -35.72 7.17 -5.26
CA MET A 202 -36.74 6.15 -5.53
C MET A 202 -36.89 5.11 -4.40
N ARG A 203 -35.81 4.82 -3.65
CA ARG A 203 -35.84 3.84 -2.55
C ARG A 203 -36.77 4.21 -1.38
N TYR A 204 -37.26 5.45 -1.33
CA TYR A 204 -38.21 5.93 -0.32
C TYR A 204 -39.66 5.99 -0.82
N HIS A 205 -39.88 5.75 -2.13
CA HIS A 205 -41.16 5.97 -2.84
C HIS A 205 -41.54 4.72 -3.67
N LEU A 206 -41.34 3.52 -3.10
CA LEU A 206 -41.29 2.23 -3.79
C LEU A 206 -42.59 1.78 -4.50
N ASP A 207 -43.72 2.43 -4.22
CA ASP A 207 -45.05 2.16 -4.79
C ASP A 207 -45.48 3.19 -5.87
N GLN A 208 -44.62 4.17 -6.18
CA GLN A 208 -44.91 5.25 -7.13
C GLN A 208 -44.44 4.95 -8.56
N SER A 209 -44.90 5.76 -9.52
CA SER A 209 -44.47 5.74 -10.92
C SER A 209 -43.33 6.74 -11.18
N PHE A 210 -42.36 6.33 -11.98
CA PHE A 210 -41.12 7.04 -12.30
C PHE A 210 -40.84 6.99 -13.80
N VAL A 211 -40.22 8.05 -14.33
CA VAL A 211 -39.76 8.14 -15.72
C VAL A 211 -38.36 8.75 -15.79
N LEU A 212 -37.46 8.21 -16.63
CA LEU A 212 -36.17 8.85 -16.91
C LEU A 212 -36.33 10.04 -17.87
N ASP A 213 -35.72 11.18 -17.53
CA ASP A 213 -35.67 12.41 -18.35
C ASP A 213 -34.39 12.51 -19.20
N ASN A 214 -33.40 11.67 -18.90
CA ASN A 214 -32.00 11.76 -19.32
C ASN A 214 -31.32 10.39 -19.13
N ASP A 215 -30.19 10.19 -19.81
CA ASP A 215 -29.24 9.13 -19.43
C ASP A 215 -28.58 9.46 -18.08
N ILE A 216 -28.33 8.43 -17.26
CA ILE A 216 -27.86 8.54 -15.88
C ILE A 216 -26.53 7.79 -15.72
N ASP A 217 -25.42 8.51 -15.47
CA ASP A 217 -24.16 7.86 -15.09
C ASP A 217 -24.07 7.68 -13.57
N LEU A 218 -23.77 6.46 -13.14
CA LEU A 218 -23.52 6.06 -11.75
C LEU A 218 -22.03 5.84 -11.46
N GLY A 219 -21.14 5.94 -12.45
CA GLY A 219 -19.71 5.66 -12.30
C GLY A 219 -19.02 6.49 -11.21
N GLU A 220 -19.11 7.83 -11.29
CA GLU A 220 -18.59 8.71 -10.24
C GLU A 220 -19.38 8.57 -8.93
N VAL A 221 -20.70 8.38 -9.02
CA VAL A 221 -21.63 8.31 -7.88
C VAL A 221 -21.41 7.08 -6.99
N CYS A 222 -20.93 5.98 -7.57
CA CYS A 222 -20.54 4.75 -6.88
C CYS A 222 -19.03 4.66 -6.59
N SER A 223 -18.23 5.65 -7.01
CA SER A 223 -16.78 5.74 -6.72
C SER A 223 -16.52 6.29 -5.32
N SER A 224 -15.26 6.25 -4.83
CA SER A 224 -14.89 6.66 -3.47
C SER A 224 -15.11 8.14 -3.10
N VAL A 225 -15.54 8.98 -4.05
CA VAL A 225 -15.98 10.38 -3.82
C VAL A 225 -17.49 10.58 -3.99
N GLY A 226 -18.22 9.55 -4.44
CA GLY A 226 -19.63 9.62 -4.78
C GLY A 226 -20.56 9.38 -3.58
N PHE A 227 -21.75 10.00 -3.61
CA PHE A 227 -22.71 9.93 -2.50
C PHE A 227 -23.36 8.55 -2.31
N ALA A 228 -23.25 7.63 -3.28
CA ALA A 228 -23.72 6.25 -3.17
C ALA A 228 -22.59 5.27 -2.81
N TYR A 229 -21.41 5.76 -2.44
CA TYR A 229 -20.28 4.96 -1.96
C TYR A 229 -20.55 4.44 -0.55
N ASN A 230 -21.22 3.29 -0.46
CA ASN A 230 -21.50 2.60 0.79
C ASN A 230 -20.24 1.86 1.29
N ASP A 231 -19.20 2.60 1.70
CA ASP A 231 -17.93 2.08 2.22
C ASP A 231 -17.28 1.01 1.31
N GLY A 232 -17.27 1.26 -0.01
CA GLY A 232 -16.75 0.32 -1.00
C GLY A 232 -17.77 -0.69 -1.53
N ALA A 233 -18.94 -0.84 -0.90
CA ALA A 233 -19.99 -1.76 -1.37
C ALA A 233 -20.81 -1.25 -2.58
N GLY A 234 -20.49 -0.06 -3.10
CA GLY A 234 -21.18 0.57 -4.23
C GLY A 234 -22.66 0.86 -3.97
N TRP A 235 -23.45 0.89 -5.03
CA TRP A 235 -24.88 1.19 -5.02
C TRP A 235 -25.67 0.31 -4.02
N LEU A 236 -26.69 0.90 -3.41
CA LEU A 236 -27.64 0.19 -2.55
C LEU A 236 -28.86 -0.19 -3.40
N PRO A 237 -29.20 -1.49 -3.58
CA PRO A 237 -30.33 -1.90 -4.42
C PRO A 237 -31.66 -1.24 -4.02
N ILE A 238 -32.50 -0.92 -5.00
CA ILE A 238 -33.85 -0.37 -4.78
C ILE A 238 -34.83 -1.51 -4.43
N GLY A 239 -35.45 -1.44 -3.26
CA GLY A 239 -36.40 -2.45 -2.78
C GLY A 239 -35.72 -3.70 -2.18
N ILE A 240 -36.29 -4.23 -1.11
CA ILE A 240 -35.81 -5.40 -0.34
C ILE A 240 -37.00 -6.30 0.05
N THR A 241 -36.75 -7.51 0.56
CA THR A 241 -37.79 -8.54 0.81
C THR A 241 -38.95 -8.12 1.73
N ASN A 242 -38.80 -7.08 2.55
CA ASN A 242 -39.86 -6.53 3.41
C ASN A 242 -40.49 -5.22 2.87
N TYR A 243 -39.89 -4.63 1.84
CA TYR A 243 -40.24 -3.36 1.22
C TYR A 243 -39.88 -3.46 -0.26
N GLU A 244 -40.67 -4.21 -1.02
CA GLU A 244 -40.43 -4.51 -2.43
C GLU A 244 -40.75 -3.28 -3.30
N PHE A 245 -40.07 -3.11 -4.43
CA PHE A 245 -40.52 -2.13 -5.44
C PHE A 245 -41.80 -2.65 -6.12
N THR A 246 -42.91 -1.91 -6.01
CA THR A 246 -44.23 -2.29 -6.54
C THR A 246 -44.80 -1.28 -7.54
N GLY A 247 -44.10 -0.17 -7.75
CA GLY A 247 -44.47 0.89 -8.68
C GLY A 247 -44.11 0.63 -10.15
N THR A 248 -43.96 1.72 -10.90
CA THR A 248 -43.61 1.71 -12.34
C THR A 248 -42.28 2.44 -12.54
N PHE A 249 -41.36 1.86 -13.28
CA PHE A 249 -40.14 2.52 -13.72
C PHE A 249 -40.02 2.43 -15.23
N ASP A 250 -40.30 3.54 -15.92
CA ASP A 250 -40.14 3.69 -17.36
C ASP A 250 -38.79 4.37 -17.66
N GLY A 251 -37.91 3.67 -18.36
CA GLY A 251 -36.66 4.22 -18.84
C GLY A 251 -36.81 5.20 -20.00
N ALA A 252 -37.97 5.26 -20.67
CA ALA A 252 -38.22 6.10 -21.85
C ALA A 252 -37.18 5.95 -22.99
N GLY A 253 -36.42 4.86 -23.01
CA GLY A 253 -35.30 4.60 -23.92
C GLY A 253 -33.91 4.95 -23.36
N HIS A 254 -33.83 5.61 -22.20
CA HIS A 254 -32.58 6.10 -21.63
C HIS A 254 -31.66 5.03 -21.06
N THR A 255 -30.39 5.39 -20.96
CA THR A 255 -29.29 4.55 -20.49
C THR A 255 -28.92 4.85 -19.05
N ILE A 256 -28.70 3.81 -18.25
CA ILE A 256 -28.03 3.91 -16.94
C ILE A 256 -26.64 3.28 -17.09
N SER A 257 -25.56 4.05 -16.87
CA SER A 257 -24.18 3.55 -16.98
C SER A 257 -23.48 3.42 -15.63
N GLY A 258 -22.47 2.56 -15.55
CA GLY A 258 -21.51 2.56 -14.43
C GLY A 258 -22.08 2.09 -13.08
N LEU A 259 -23.11 1.24 -13.10
CA LEU A 259 -23.69 0.64 -11.90
C LEU A 259 -22.69 -0.33 -11.24
N PHE A 260 -22.00 0.12 -10.20
CA PHE A 260 -21.12 -0.72 -9.37
C PHE A 260 -21.82 -1.13 -8.07
N VAL A 261 -21.83 -2.43 -7.77
CA VAL A 261 -22.32 -3.02 -6.50
C VAL A 261 -21.37 -4.14 -6.06
N TYR A 262 -20.76 -4.01 -4.89
CA TYR A 262 -19.90 -5.04 -4.32
C TYR A 262 -20.43 -5.54 -2.97
N ARG A 263 -21.30 -6.55 -3.02
CA ARG A 263 -22.05 -7.07 -1.86
C ARG A 263 -22.02 -8.61 -1.80
N PRO A 264 -20.85 -9.27 -1.82
CA PRO A 264 -20.71 -10.74 -1.93
C PRO A 264 -21.35 -11.55 -0.80
N SER A 265 -21.80 -10.92 0.28
CA SER A 265 -22.50 -11.53 1.42
C SER A 265 -23.98 -11.12 1.54
N THR A 266 -24.51 -10.33 0.60
CA THR A 266 -25.89 -9.83 0.61
C THR A 266 -26.73 -10.52 -0.45
N ASP A 267 -27.97 -10.84 -0.10
CA ASP A 267 -28.94 -11.44 -1.02
C ASP A 267 -29.78 -10.37 -1.72
N PHE A 268 -30.35 -10.71 -2.87
CA PHE A 268 -31.22 -9.85 -3.69
C PHE A 268 -30.47 -8.59 -4.17
N VAL A 269 -29.54 -8.79 -5.11
CA VAL A 269 -28.57 -7.75 -5.53
C VAL A 269 -28.72 -7.41 -7.02
N GLY A 270 -28.77 -6.11 -7.33
CA GLY A 270 -28.95 -5.51 -8.66
C GLY A 270 -29.17 -3.99 -8.54
N LEU A 271 -29.60 -3.32 -9.62
CA LEU A 271 -30.14 -1.95 -9.53
C LEU A 271 -31.34 -1.93 -8.56
N PHE A 272 -32.23 -2.89 -8.73
CA PHE A 272 -33.28 -3.27 -7.80
C PHE A 272 -32.87 -4.51 -6.98
N GLY A 273 -33.25 -4.59 -5.72
CA GLY A 273 -33.03 -5.79 -4.91
C GLY A 273 -34.17 -6.78 -5.12
N VAL A 274 -35.37 -6.38 -4.68
CA VAL A 274 -36.63 -7.11 -4.90
C VAL A 274 -37.69 -6.19 -5.51
N ALA A 275 -38.20 -6.57 -6.68
CA ALA A 275 -39.45 -6.05 -7.23
C ALA A 275 -40.60 -7.02 -6.92
N GLY A 276 -41.76 -6.49 -6.59
CA GLY A 276 -42.88 -7.20 -5.96
C GLY A 276 -44.21 -7.05 -6.71
N GLN A 277 -45.31 -7.20 -5.99
CA GLN A 277 -46.69 -7.18 -6.53
C GLN A 277 -46.92 -6.07 -7.58
N ASN A 278 -47.27 -6.47 -8.80
CA ASN A 278 -47.65 -5.61 -9.94
C ASN A 278 -46.57 -4.63 -10.45
N ALA A 279 -45.30 -4.80 -10.06
CA ALA A 279 -44.24 -3.92 -10.52
C ALA A 279 -44.06 -3.94 -12.05
N VAL A 280 -43.76 -2.78 -12.62
CA VAL A 280 -43.45 -2.62 -14.06
C VAL A 280 -42.08 -1.95 -14.19
N ILE A 281 -41.17 -2.56 -14.96
CA ILE A 281 -39.82 -2.04 -15.21
C ILE A 281 -39.57 -2.14 -16.72
N GLU A 282 -39.55 -1.02 -17.43
CA GLU A 282 -39.52 -1.02 -18.90
C GLU A 282 -38.59 0.02 -19.53
N ASN A 283 -38.28 -0.18 -20.81
CA ASN A 283 -37.61 0.78 -21.71
C ASN A 283 -36.25 1.34 -21.22
N VAL A 284 -35.49 0.60 -20.39
CA VAL A 284 -34.20 1.06 -19.82
C VAL A 284 -33.01 0.23 -20.29
N ARG A 285 -31.89 0.90 -20.61
CA ARG A 285 -30.65 0.27 -21.06
C ARG A 285 -29.58 0.37 -19.97
N LEU A 286 -29.26 -0.72 -19.27
CA LEU A 286 -28.18 -0.74 -18.27
C LEU A 286 -26.85 -1.10 -18.96
N THR A 287 -25.80 -0.30 -18.75
CA THR A 287 -24.51 -0.48 -19.41
C THR A 287 -23.34 -0.36 -18.45
N ASN A 288 -22.25 -1.08 -18.74
CA ASN A 288 -21.06 -1.11 -17.88
C ASN A 288 -21.40 -1.37 -16.40
N VAL A 289 -22.26 -2.36 -16.14
CA VAL A 289 -22.56 -2.79 -14.77
C VAL A 289 -21.42 -3.67 -14.22
N ASP A 290 -21.18 -3.61 -12.93
CA ASP A 290 -20.31 -4.53 -12.19
C ASP A 290 -20.99 -4.87 -10.87
N VAL A 291 -21.64 -6.04 -10.82
CA VAL A 291 -22.60 -6.40 -9.76
C VAL A 291 -22.22 -7.74 -9.12
N THR A 292 -21.68 -7.67 -7.90
CA THR A 292 -21.31 -8.83 -7.07
C THR A 292 -22.29 -9.02 -5.92
N GLY A 293 -22.89 -10.21 -5.79
CA GLY A 293 -23.87 -10.56 -4.74
C GLY A 293 -23.80 -12.02 -4.26
N ASN A 294 -24.59 -12.38 -3.24
CA ASN A 294 -24.67 -13.74 -2.71
C ASN A 294 -25.80 -14.56 -3.38
N TYR A 295 -27.00 -14.55 -2.80
CA TYR A 295 -28.18 -15.26 -3.30
C TYR A 295 -29.05 -14.32 -4.13
N ASN A 296 -29.50 -14.76 -5.32
CA ASN A 296 -30.30 -13.95 -6.26
C ASN A 296 -29.58 -12.65 -6.68
N THR A 297 -28.66 -12.76 -7.62
CA THR A 297 -27.91 -11.61 -8.19
C THR A 297 -28.21 -11.43 -9.68
N GLY A 298 -28.51 -10.20 -10.09
CA GLY A 298 -28.62 -9.83 -11.50
C GLY A 298 -28.54 -8.33 -11.74
N GLY A 299 -28.05 -7.91 -12.92
CA GLY A 299 -27.73 -6.50 -13.18
C GLY A 299 -28.93 -5.56 -13.05
N LEU A 300 -30.10 -5.99 -13.54
CA LEU A 300 -31.36 -5.24 -13.35
C LEU A 300 -31.92 -5.46 -11.95
N ALA A 301 -32.16 -6.73 -11.57
CA ALA A 301 -32.72 -7.05 -10.27
C ALA A 301 -32.26 -8.39 -9.70
N GLY A 302 -32.12 -8.44 -8.37
CA GLY A 302 -31.92 -9.69 -7.65
C GLY A 302 -33.09 -10.65 -7.80
N GLN A 303 -34.31 -10.21 -7.46
CA GLN A 303 -35.52 -11.02 -7.57
C GLN A 303 -36.76 -10.25 -8.07
N LEU A 304 -37.55 -10.92 -8.89
CA LEU A 304 -38.95 -10.58 -9.17
C LEU A 304 -39.90 -11.52 -8.39
N ASN A 305 -40.72 -10.98 -7.48
CA ASN A 305 -41.64 -11.72 -6.62
C ASN A 305 -43.12 -11.46 -6.99
N GLY A 306 -43.52 -11.84 -8.21
CA GLY A 306 -44.88 -11.62 -8.74
C GLY A 306 -45.97 -12.52 -8.14
N LEU A 307 -45.70 -13.27 -7.07
CA LEU A 307 -46.63 -14.26 -6.51
C LEU A 307 -47.95 -13.67 -6.02
N SER A 308 -47.94 -12.40 -5.60
CA SER A 308 -49.13 -11.64 -5.17
C SER A 308 -49.77 -10.80 -6.29
N GLY A 309 -49.11 -10.69 -7.45
CA GLY A 309 -49.56 -9.89 -8.60
C GLY A 309 -48.44 -9.76 -9.63
N ARG A 310 -48.76 -10.00 -10.91
CA ARG A 310 -47.79 -10.25 -11.97
C ARG A 310 -46.89 -9.04 -12.25
N ILE A 311 -45.59 -9.30 -12.35
CA ILE A 311 -44.57 -8.31 -12.69
C ILE A 311 -44.34 -8.28 -14.20
N THR A 312 -44.11 -7.11 -14.78
CA THR A 312 -43.74 -6.92 -16.19
C THR A 312 -42.33 -6.36 -16.31
N VAL A 313 -41.51 -6.96 -17.18
CA VAL A 313 -40.22 -6.42 -17.63
C VAL A 313 -40.18 -6.41 -19.16
N GLN A 314 -40.05 -5.23 -19.78
CA GLN A 314 -40.13 -5.07 -21.24
C GLN A 314 -39.11 -4.06 -21.80
N ASN A 315 -38.52 -4.33 -22.97
CA ASN A 315 -37.56 -3.44 -23.63
C ASN A 315 -36.33 -3.08 -22.77
N VAL A 316 -35.84 -4.02 -21.94
CA VAL A 316 -34.69 -3.80 -21.05
C VAL A 316 -33.41 -4.43 -21.61
N SER A 317 -32.26 -3.84 -21.33
CA SER A 317 -30.96 -4.48 -21.57
C SER A 317 -29.99 -4.33 -20.40
N VAL A 318 -29.04 -5.26 -20.29
CA VAL A 318 -27.88 -5.18 -19.38
C VAL A 318 -26.58 -5.56 -20.10
N THR A 319 -25.53 -4.75 -19.95
CA THR A 319 -24.15 -5.07 -20.36
C THR A 319 -23.17 -4.80 -19.21
N GLY A 320 -22.12 -5.61 -19.07
CA GLY A 320 -21.17 -5.51 -17.95
C GLY A 320 -20.72 -6.87 -17.41
N GLN A 321 -20.43 -6.95 -16.12
CA GLN A 321 -20.13 -8.19 -15.38
C GLN A 321 -21.15 -8.39 -14.24
N VAL A 322 -21.54 -9.64 -13.98
CA VAL A 322 -22.39 -10.03 -12.84
C VAL A 322 -21.78 -11.25 -12.17
N GLN A 323 -21.43 -11.14 -10.89
CA GLN A 323 -20.87 -12.21 -10.09
C GLN A 323 -21.82 -12.62 -8.96
N GLY A 324 -22.05 -13.92 -8.79
CA GLY A 324 -22.94 -14.44 -7.75
C GLY A 324 -22.48 -15.74 -7.11
N ILE A 325 -23.03 -16.06 -5.95
CA ILE A 325 -22.73 -17.30 -5.21
C ILE A 325 -23.82 -18.36 -5.42
N HIS A 326 -25.09 -17.96 -5.54
CA HIS A 326 -26.19 -18.89 -5.85
C HIS A 326 -26.85 -18.60 -7.21
N CYS A 327 -28.14 -18.26 -7.24
CA CYS A 327 -28.89 -17.94 -8.45
C CYS A 327 -28.36 -16.64 -9.08
N THR A 328 -27.67 -16.75 -10.21
CA THR A 328 -26.99 -15.62 -10.86
C THR A 328 -27.46 -15.49 -12.31
N GLY A 329 -27.94 -14.33 -12.71
CA GLY A 329 -28.30 -14.06 -14.11
C GLY A 329 -27.87 -12.68 -14.57
N GLY A 330 -27.45 -12.54 -15.82
CA GLY A 330 -26.93 -11.25 -16.32
C GLY A 330 -27.96 -10.12 -16.19
N LEU A 331 -29.24 -10.42 -16.40
CA LEU A 331 -30.36 -9.51 -16.15
C LEU A 331 -30.97 -9.72 -14.75
N LEU A 332 -31.34 -10.97 -14.39
CA LEU A 332 -32.15 -11.29 -13.20
C LEU A 332 -31.63 -12.49 -12.42
N GLY A 333 -31.51 -12.37 -11.10
CA GLY A 333 -31.14 -13.50 -10.23
C GLY A 333 -32.22 -14.59 -10.19
N SER A 334 -33.47 -14.22 -9.84
CA SER A 334 -34.62 -15.12 -9.94
C SER A 334 -35.95 -14.43 -10.27
N THR A 335 -36.91 -15.18 -10.83
CA THR A 335 -38.27 -14.67 -11.13
C THR A 335 -39.38 -15.62 -10.69
N HIS A 336 -40.51 -15.05 -10.29
CA HIS A 336 -41.74 -15.77 -9.96
C HIS A 336 -42.96 -15.02 -10.51
N ALA A 337 -43.83 -15.71 -11.24
CA ALA A 337 -45.04 -15.14 -11.83
C ALA A 337 -44.82 -13.76 -12.52
N SER A 338 -43.77 -13.66 -13.34
CA SER A 338 -43.39 -12.43 -14.07
C SER A 338 -43.44 -12.67 -15.60
N ASP A 339 -43.78 -11.66 -16.38
CA ASP A 339 -43.62 -11.67 -17.84
C ASP A 339 -42.40 -10.82 -18.22
N ILE A 340 -41.42 -11.46 -18.89
CA ILE A 340 -40.20 -10.83 -19.39
C ILE A 340 -40.26 -10.87 -20.93
N THR A 341 -40.27 -9.71 -21.58
CA THR A 341 -40.44 -9.59 -23.03
C THR A 341 -39.43 -8.64 -23.65
N GLN A 342 -39.05 -8.85 -24.91
CA GLN A 342 -38.23 -7.90 -25.69
C GLN A 342 -36.99 -7.43 -24.93
N THR A 343 -36.24 -8.34 -24.31
CA THR A 343 -35.21 -8.01 -23.31
C THR A 343 -33.94 -8.82 -23.54
N PHE A 344 -32.76 -8.25 -23.24
CA PHE A 344 -31.50 -8.99 -23.45
C PHE A 344 -30.39 -8.74 -22.41
N SER A 345 -29.43 -9.66 -22.36
CA SER A 345 -28.21 -9.55 -21.56
C SER A 345 -26.96 -9.85 -22.39
N ALA A 346 -26.04 -8.88 -22.43
CA ALA A 346 -24.68 -9.08 -22.90
C ALA A 346 -23.66 -9.06 -21.72
N ALA A 347 -24.14 -9.14 -20.47
CA ALA A 347 -23.27 -9.18 -19.31
C ALA A 347 -22.71 -10.58 -19.08
N ASN A 348 -21.40 -10.67 -18.80
CA ASN A 348 -20.76 -11.93 -18.42
C ASN A 348 -21.20 -12.32 -17.01
N VAL A 349 -21.52 -13.59 -16.82
CA VAL A 349 -21.97 -14.18 -15.56
C VAL A 349 -20.87 -15.09 -15.02
N THR A 350 -20.41 -14.80 -13.80
CA THR A 350 -19.41 -15.61 -13.08
C THR A 350 -20.02 -16.14 -11.80
N GLN A 351 -19.96 -17.46 -11.57
CA GLN A 351 -20.56 -18.06 -10.39
C GLN A 351 -19.59 -19.01 -9.68
N THR A 352 -19.36 -18.80 -8.37
CA THR A 352 -18.16 -19.29 -7.68
C THR A 352 -18.34 -20.54 -6.80
N TRP A 353 -19.57 -21.05 -6.68
CA TRP A 353 -19.92 -22.10 -5.70
C TRP A 353 -20.61 -23.33 -6.29
N SER A 354 -20.38 -24.49 -5.69
CA SER A 354 -20.91 -25.76 -6.18
C SER A 354 -22.41 -25.92 -5.91
N ASN A 355 -23.09 -26.67 -6.79
CA ASN A 355 -24.52 -27.02 -6.71
C ASN A 355 -25.52 -25.83 -6.77
N GLN A 356 -25.29 -24.86 -7.66
CA GLN A 356 -26.12 -23.65 -7.86
C GLN A 356 -26.27 -23.30 -9.34
N TYR A 357 -27.27 -22.46 -9.66
CA TYR A 357 -27.72 -22.16 -11.03
C TYR A 357 -27.22 -20.81 -11.55
N ALA A 358 -26.67 -20.78 -12.77
CA ALA A 358 -26.38 -19.53 -13.48
C ALA A 358 -26.91 -19.54 -14.92
N GLY A 359 -27.35 -18.37 -15.41
CA GLY A 359 -27.84 -18.22 -16.78
C GLY A 359 -27.55 -16.85 -17.39
N GLY A 360 -27.29 -16.77 -18.70
CA GLY A 360 -26.88 -15.50 -19.34
C GLY A 360 -27.91 -14.37 -19.20
N LEU A 361 -29.20 -14.69 -19.13
CA LEU A 361 -30.29 -13.77 -18.81
C LEU A 361 -30.78 -13.95 -17.36
N ILE A 362 -31.19 -15.17 -16.97
CA ILE A 362 -31.83 -15.45 -15.67
C ILE A 362 -31.20 -16.66 -14.96
N GLY A 363 -30.86 -16.51 -13.68
CA GLY A 363 -30.34 -17.61 -12.86
C GLY A 363 -31.39 -18.71 -12.61
N TYR A 364 -32.51 -18.35 -11.98
CA TYR A 364 -33.62 -19.26 -11.70
C TYR A 364 -34.97 -18.68 -12.16
N MET A 365 -35.66 -19.35 -13.08
CA MET A 365 -37.05 -19.02 -13.42
C MET A 365 -38.02 -19.98 -12.72
N GLY A 366 -38.79 -19.42 -11.79
CA GLY A 366 -39.85 -20.10 -11.05
C GLY A 366 -41.12 -20.34 -11.87
N SER A 367 -42.13 -20.89 -11.21
CA SER A 367 -43.42 -21.22 -11.83
C SER A 367 -44.24 -19.97 -12.17
N GLY A 368 -45.03 -20.06 -13.24
CA GLY A 368 -45.92 -18.99 -13.70
C GLY A 368 -45.23 -17.81 -14.39
N SER A 369 -43.90 -17.77 -14.42
CA SER A 369 -43.12 -16.79 -15.19
C SER A 369 -43.05 -17.17 -16.68
N SER A 370 -42.93 -16.17 -17.54
CA SER A 370 -42.67 -16.33 -18.98
C SER A 370 -41.50 -15.47 -19.46
N ILE A 371 -40.76 -15.97 -20.44
CA ILE A 371 -39.82 -15.19 -21.26
C ILE A 371 -40.25 -15.31 -22.71
N ALA A 372 -40.43 -14.17 -23.39
CA ALA A 372 -40.69 -14.11 -24.83
C ALA A 372 -39.74 -13.13 -25.52
N ASP A 373 -39.38 -13.41 -26.78
CA ASP A 373 -38.67 -12.48 -27.66
C ASP A 373 -37.44 -11.85 -27.00
N SER A 374 -36.54 -12.67 -26.45
CA SER A 374 -35.46 -12.24 -25.57
C SER A 374 -34.18 -13.07 -25.76
N TYR A 375 -33.00 -12.54 -25.43
CA TYR A 375 -31.74 -13.26 -25.71
C TYR A 375 -30.58 -12.98 -24.74
N ALA A 376 -29.54 -13.81 -24.81
CA ALA A 376 -28.29 -13.59 -24.08
C ALA A 376 -27.03 -13.89 -24.90
N THR A 377 -26.02 -13.03 -24.78
CA THR A 377 -24.73 -13.14 -25.50
C THR A 377 -23.50 -13.10 -24.57
N GLY A 378 -23.66 -12.68 -23.31
CA GLY A 378 -22.57 -12.70 -22.32
C GLY A 378 -22.18 -14.12 -21.93
N SER A 379 -20.92 -14.35 -21.57
CA SER A 379 -20.45 -15.68 -21.16
C SER A 379 -21.05 -16.11 -19.82
N VAL A 380 -21.14 -17.41 -19.57
CA VAL A 380 -21.60 -18.00 -18.31
C VAL A 380 -20.54 -18.99 -17.82
N THR A 381 -19.77 -18.58 -16.82
CA THR A 381 -18.56 -19.28 -16.36
C THR A 381 -18.66 -19.66 -14.88
N LYS A 382 -18.03 -20.78 -14.51
CA LYS A 382 -18.16 -21.36 -13.17
C LYS A 382 -16.91 -22.08 -12.67
N THR A 383 -16.60 -21.93 -11.38
CA THR A 383 -15.52 -22.66 -10.69
C THR A 383 -16.05 -23.94 -10.01
N GLY A 384 -16.67 -24.83 -10.80
CA GLY A 384 -17.11 -26.16 -10.39
C GLY A 384 -18.55 -26.25 -9.85
N GLY A 385 -19.30 -27.26 -10.33
CA GLY A 385 -20.66 -27.60 -9.90
C GLY A 385 -21.59 -27.88 -11.08
N THR A 386 -22.90 -27.95 -10.84
CA THR A 386 -23.84 -28.68 -11.70
C THR A 386 -24.42 -27.89 -12.89
N GLU A 387 -25.46 -27.06 -12.74
CA GLU A 387 -26.26 -26.54 -13.86
C GLU A 387 -25.83 -25.15 -14.37
N LEU A 388 -25.65 -25.00 -15.69
CA LEU A 388 -25.42 -23.71 -16.38
C LEU A 388 -26.21 -23.63 -17.68
N GLY A 389 -26.85 -22.49 -17.98
CA GLY A 389 -27.58 -22.28 -19.23
C GLY A 389 -27.21 -21.01 -19.99
N GLY A 390 -27.11 -21.05 -21.31
CA GLY A 390 -26.80 -19.85 -22.11
C GLY A 390 -27.80 -18.70 -21.93
N LEU A 391 -29.08 -18.99 -21.68
CA LEU A 391 -30.14 -18.02 -21.35
C LEU A 391 -30.63 -18.18 -19.90
N VAL A 392 -30.98 -19.39 -19.47
CA VAL A 392 -31.60 -19.65 -18.15
C VAL A 392 -30.92 -20.81 -17.43
N GLY A 393 -30.50 -20.61 -16.17
CA GLY A 393 -29.88 -21.68 -15.37
C GLY A 393 -30.85 -22.83 -15.08
N THR A 394 -31.94 -22.54 -14.37
CA THR A 394 -33.02 -23.52 -14.07
C THR A 394 -34.39 -23.00 -14.50
N LEU A 395 -35.17 -23.84 -15.19
CA LEU A 395 -36.45 -23.49 -15.82
C LEU A 395 -37.66 -24.23 -15.21
N ASN A 396 -38.60 -23.47 -14.63
CA ASN A 396 -39.95 -23.91 -14.26
C ASN A 396 -41.08 -23.06 -14.88
N GLY A 397 -40.75 -22.04 -15.66
CA GLY A 397 -41.66 -21.20 -16.43
C GLY A 397 -41.73 -21.58 -17.92
N THR A 398 -42.05 -20.62 -18.79
CA THR A 398 -42.08 -20.82 -20.25
C THR A 398 -41.03 -19.95 -20.97
N ILE A 399 -40.40 -20.49 -22.01
CA ILE A 399 -39.47 -19.77 -22.91
C ILE A 399 -40.01 -19.88 -24.34
N THR A 400 -40.20 -18.75 -25.02
CA THR A 400 -40.76 -18.68 -26.39
C THR A 400 -39.98 -17.68 -27.24
N ARG A 401 -39.60 -18.03 -28.47
CA ARG A 401 -38.85 -17.13 -29.39
C ARG A 401 -37.64 -16.47 -28.75
N CYS A 402 -36.80 -17.25 -28.07
CA CYS A 402 -35.59 -16.75 -27.41
C CYS A 402 -34.32 -17.40 -27.97
N TYR A 403 -33.16 -16.77 -27.79
CA TYR A 403 -31.88 -17.40 -28.14
C TYR A 403 -30.71 -17.12 -27.20
N ALA A 404 -29.66 -17.93 -27.29
CA ALA A 404 -28.38 -17.67 -26.63
C ALA A 404 -27.17 -17.93 -27.55
N THR A 405 -26.11 -17.12 -27.38
CA THR A 405 -24.81 -17.30 -28.07
C THR A 405 -23.60 -17.24 -27.12
N GLY A 406 -23.80 -16.90 -25.84
CA GLY A 406 -22.71 -16.80 -24.87
C GLY A 406 -22.04 -18.15 -24.56
N LEU A 407 -20.71 -18.14 -24.41
CA LEU A 407 -19.91 -19.31 -24.00
C LEU A 407 -20.36 -19.84 -22.64
N VAL A 408 -20.67 -21.14 -22.54
CA VAL A 408 -21.03 -21.80 -21.28
C VAL A 408 -19.91 -22.75 -20.85
N SER A 409 -19.26 -22.51 -19.70
CA SER A 409 -18.08 -23.27 -19.27
C SER A 409 -17.97 -23.50 -17.74
N GLY A 410 -17.32 -24.61 -17.36
CA GLY A 410 -17.01 -24.93 -15.95
C GLY A 410 -18.10 -25.65 -15.15
N GLY A 411 -19.25 -25.97 -15.76
CA GLY A 411 -20.34 -26.75 -15.15
C GLY A 411 -20.43 -28.20 -15.65
N SER A 412 -20.92 -29.11 -14.80
CA SER A 412 -21.11 -30.55 -15.13
C SER A 412 -22.32 -30.82 -16.04
N TYR A 413 -23.31 -29.92 -16.02
CA TYR A 413 -24.52 -29.95 -16.84
C TYR A 413 -24.74 -28.58 -17.49
N GLY A 414 -23.81 -28.19 -18.36
CA GLY A 414 -24.03 -27.09 -19.30
C GLY A 414 -25.18 -27.40 -20.25
N GLY A 415 -25.87 -26.37 -20.72
CA GLY A 415 -26.84 -26.43 -21.79
C GLY A 415 -26.87 -25.14 -22.58
N GLY A 416 -26.95 -25.24 -23.90
CA GLY A 416 -26.70 -24.09 -24.78
C GLY A 416 -27.74 -22.96 -24.65
N LEU A 417 -28.96 -23.31 -24.24
CA LEU A 417 -30.03 -22.35 -23.91
C LEU A 417 -30.44 -22.43 -22.43
N VAL A 418 -30.67 -23.64 -21.91
CA VAL A 418 -31.14 -23.85 -20.54
C VAL A 418 -30.27 -24.89 -19.83
N GLY A 419 -29.85 -24.66 -18.59
CA GLY A 419 -29.05 -25.63 -17.83
C GLY A 419 -29.86 -26.85 -17.41
N TRP A 420 -30.97 -26.62 -16.72
CA TRP A 420 -31.90 -27.65 -16.26
C TRP A 420 -33.37 -27.25 -16.48
N ILE A 421 -34.20 -28.22 -16.90
CA ILE A 421 -35.65 -28.06 -17.01
C ILE A 421 -36.32 -28.90 -15.92
N GLY A 422 -37.06 -28.23 -15.04
CA GLY A 422 -37.93 -28.87 -14.05
C GLY A 422 -39.31 -29.13 -14.65
N ASN A 423 -40.24 -28.19 -14.43
CA ASN A 423 -41.62 -28.27 -14.93
C ASN A 423 -41.93 -27.31 -16.10
N GLY A 424 -40.92 -26.64 -16.67
CA GLY A 424 -41.10 -25.62 -17.70
C GLY A 424 -41.10 -26.12 -19.14
N THR A 425 -41.29 -25.21 -20.09
CA THR A 425 -41.35 -25.51 -21.54
C THR A 425 -40.51 -24.54 -22.37
N VAL A 426 -39.99 -25.02 -23.50
CA VAL A 426 -39.18 -24.25 -24.47
C VAL A 426 -39.80 -24.39 -25.86
N THR A 427 -40.12 -23.27 -26.52
CA THR A 427 -40.81 -23.20 -27.82
C THR A 427 -40.08 -22.27 -28.78
N ASN A 428 -39.88 -22.67 -30.04
CA ASN A 428 -39.25 -21.90 -31.12
C ASN A 428 -38.00 -21.10 -30.66
N SER A 429 -37.15 -21.73 -29.86
CA SER A 429 -35.99 -21.09 -29.20
C SER A 429 -34.71 -21.89 -29.46
N TYR A 430 -33.60 -21.16 -29.66
CA TYR A 430 -32.39 -21.67 -30.33
C TYR A 430 -31.12 -21.32 -29.57
N TYR A 431 -30.02 -21.98 -29.85
CA TYR A 431 -28.72 -21.52 -29.39
C TYR A 431 -27.62 -21.83 -30.42
N ASP A 432 -26.58 -21.00 -30.43
CA ASP A 432 -25.39 -21.26 -31.23
C ASP A 432 -24.52 -22.33 -30.54
N GLN A 433 -24.44 -23.52 -31.14
CA GLN A 433 -23.69 -24.66 -30.61
C GLN A 433 -22.16 -24.47 -30.70
N GLN A 434 -21.69 -23.55 -31.55
CA GLN A 434 -20.27 -23.29 -31.77
C GLN A 434 -19.74 -22.27 -30.77
N THR A 435 -20.47 -21.17 -30.54
CA THR A 435 -20.04 -20.13 -29.60
C THR A 435 -20.37 -20.46 -28.14
N SER A 436 -21.46 -21.19 -27.88
CA SER A 436 -21.77 -21.66 -26.52
C SER A 436 -20.87 -22.80 -26.04
N GLY A 437 -20.25 -23.54 -26.96
CA GLY A 437 -19.50 -24.77 -26.68
C GLY A 437 -20.37 -25.96 -26.26
N GLN A 438 -21.70 -25.86 -26.37
CA GLN A 438 -22.66 -26.88 -25.94
C GLN A 438 -23.35 -27.55 -27.13
N SER A 439 -23.82 -28.79 -26.95
CA SER A 439 -24.48 -29.59 -28.00
C SER A 439 -25.58 -30.51 -27.43
N ASP A 440 -26.31 -30.03 -26.42
CA ASP A 440 -27.41 -30.76 -25.80
C ASP A 440 -28.74 -30.65 -26.58
N SER A 441 -29.59 -31.65 -26.40
CA SER A 441 -30.90 -31.74 -27.07
C SER A 441 -32.04 -31.71 -26.06
N ASN A 442 -33.19 -31.17 -26.48
CA ASN A 442 -34.41 -30.98 -25.67
C ASN A 442 -34.36 -29.87 -24.61
N LYS A 443 -33.26 -29.10 -24.50
CA LYS A 443 -33.18 -27.88 -23.67
C LYS A 443 -33.22 -26.57 -24.46
N GLY A 444 -33.30 -26.68 -25.77
CA GLY A 444 -33.20 -25.63 -26.78
C GLY A 444 -32.92 -26.30 -28.13
N THR A 445 -32.98 -25.53 -29.23
CA THR A 445 -32.66 -26.05 -30.57
C THR A 445 -31.23 -25.65 -30.95
N PRO A 446 -30.23 -26.56 -30.97
CA PRO A 446 -28.89 -26.23 -31.43
C PRO A 446 -28.90 -25.80 -32.90
N LYS A 447 -28.10 -24.79 -33.20
CA LYS A 447 -27.87 -24.23 -34.54
C LYS A 447 -26.40 -23.85 -34.70
N THR A 448 -25.89 -23.91 -35.93
CA THR A 448 -24.58 -23.35 -36.27
C THR A 448 -24.61 -21.81 -36.28
N THR A 449 -23.45 -21.17 -36.16
CA THR A 449 -23.31 -19.71 -36.30
C THR A 449 -23.85 -19.21 -37.63
N ALA A 450 -23.61 -19.97 -38.72
CA ALA A 450 -24.17 -19.63 -40.03
C ALA A 450 -25.70 -19.67 -40.01
N GLU A 451 -26.33 -20.74 -39.52
CA GLU A 451 -27.80 -20.82 -39.43
C GLU A 451 -28.39 -19.78 -38.47
N MET A 452 -27.70 -19.43 -37.39
CA MET A 452 -28.11 -18.41 -36.41
C MET A 452 -28.10 -16.98 -36.99
N LYS A 453 -27.53 -16.78 -38.17
CA LYS A 453 -27.59 -15.54 -38.95
C LYS A 453 -28.50 -15.62 -40.18
N LYS A 454 -29.44 -16.58 -40.20
CA LYS A 454 -30.46 -16.76 -41.24
C LYS A 454 -31.85 -16.49 -40.69
N GLU A 455 -32.59 -15.54 -41.27
CA GLU A 455 -33.98 -15.22 -40.91
C GLU A 455 -34.86 -16.48 -40.98
N ALA A 456 -34.63 -17.30 -42.02
CA ALA A 456 -35.32 -18.58 -42.24
C ALA A 456 -35.13 -19.65 -41.14
N THR A 457 -34.14 -19.51 -40.24
CA THR A 457 -34.00 -20.37 -39.06
C THR A 457 -35.09 -20.11 -38.02
N PHE A 458 -35.52 -18.84 -37.90
CA PHE A 458 -36.36 -18.32 -36.82
C PHE A 458 -37.85 -18.35 -37.20
N ALA A 459 -38.31 -19.51 -37.66
CA ALA A 459 -39.67 -19.67 -38.18
C ALA A 459 -40.76 -19.28 -37.14
N GLY A 460 -41.58 -18.29 -37.50
CA GLY A 460 -42.63 -17.75 -36.63
C GLY A 460 -42.14 -16.70 -35.61
N TRP A 461 -40.97 -16.10 -35.84
CA TRP A 461 -40.54 -14.85 -35.21
C TRP A 461 -41.01 -13.67 -36.07
N ASP A 462 -41.10 -12.48 -35.48
CA ASP A 462 -41.56 -11.26 -36.16
C ASP A 462 -40.38 -10.35 -36.48
N PHE A 463 -39.97 -10.32 -37.76
CA PHE A 463 -38.92 -9.45 -38.29
C PHE A 463 -39.47 -8.13 -38.90
N GLY A 464 -40.73 -7.80 -38.64
CA GLY A 464 -41.36 -6.53 -39.02
C GLY A 464 -41.39 -5.52 -37.89
N GLU A 465 -41.68 -5.97 -36.66
CA GLU A 465 -41.86 -5.08 -35.49
C GLU A 465 -41.01 -5.47 -34.25
N ILE A 466 -40.55 -6.73 -34.12
CA ILE A 466 -39.86 -7.21 -32.89
C ILE A 466 -38.36 -7.42 -33.10
N TRP A 467 -37.97 -8.04 -34.21
CA TRP A 467 -36.60 -8.46 -34.49
C TRP A 467 -36.04 -7.80 -35.76
N TYR A 468 -34.72 -7.64 -35.81
CA TYR A 468 -33.97 -7.19 -36.98
C TYR A 468 -32.76 -8.10 -37.21
N ILE A 469 -32.46 -8.42 -38.46
CA ILE A 469 -31.32 -9.25 -38.85
C ILE A 469 -30.73 -8.76 -40.18
N ILE A 470 -29.41 -8.83 -40.31
CA ILE A 470 -28.69 -8.74 -41.58
C ILE A 470 -28.12 -10.13 -41.84
N GLU A 471 -28.61 -10.76 -42.91
CA GLU A 471 -28.23 -12.12 -43.34
C GLU A 471 -26.70 -12.31 -43.39
N ASP A 472 -26.20 -13.42 -42.85
CA ASP A 472 -24.76 -13.77 -42.72
C ASP A 472 -23.88 -12.82 -41.87
N GLU A 473 -24.28 -11.56 -41.66
CA GLU A 473 -23.52 -10.55 -40.94
C GLU A 473 -23.82 -10.55 -39.43
N ILE A 474 -25.08 -10.55 -38.99
CA ILE A 474 -25.46 -10.47 -37.55
C ILE A 474 -26.47 -11.53 -37.11
N TYR A 475 -26.51 -11.79 -35.80
CA TYR A 475 -27.62 -12.49 -35.14
C TYR A 475 -28.86 -11.58 -35.08
N PRO A 476 -30.09 -12.13 -34.89
CA PRO A 476 -31.28 -11.30 -34.62
C PRO A 476 -31.07 -10.38 -33.41
N VAL A 477 -31.18 -9.07 -33.61
CA VAL A 477 -31.25 -8.08 -32.52
C VAL A 477 -32.69 -7.58 -32.38
N LEU A 478 -33.05 -7.02 -31.23
CA LEU A 478 -34.41 -6.51 -31.01
C LEU A 478 -34.56 -5.13 -31.68
N TYR A 479 -35.71 -4.87 -32.29
CA TYR A 479 -35.92 -3.72 -33.18
C TYR A 479 -35.72 -2.35 -32.49
N PHE A 480 -35.92 -2.24 -31.17
CA PHE A 480 -35.59 -1.03 -30.40
C PHE A 480 -34.07 -0.78 -30.27
N GLN A 481 -33.21 -1.66 -30.80
CA GLN A 481 -31.77 -1.42 -30.94
C GLN A 481 -31.42 -0.82 -32.32
N THR A 482 -32.40 -0.78 -33.23
CA THR A 482 -32.23 -0.41 -34.65
C THR A 482 -33.16 0.74 -35.02
N GLU A 483 -33.12 1.79 -34.19
CA GLU A 483 -33.79 3.06 -34.47
C GLU A 483 -33.36 3.58 -35.86
N TYR A 484 -34.32 4.08 -36.66
CA TYR A 484 -34.20 4.47 -38.08
C TYR A 484 -34.14 3.33 -39.12
N ILE A 485 -35.32 2.81 -39.50
CA ILE A 485 -35.56 2.02 -40.72
C ILE A 485 -36.80 2.58 -41.44
N THR A 486 -36.76 2.69 -42.78
CA THR A 486 -37.79 3.31 -43.62
C THR A 486 -38.31 2.37 -44.72
N ALA A 487 -39.30 2.83 -45.50
CA ALA A 487 -39.80 2.08 -46.65
C ALA A 487 -38.77 1.93 -47.79
N ASP A 488 -37.79 2.83 -47.89
CA ASP A 488 -36.73 2.72 -48.88
C ASP A 488 -35.60 1.77 -48.43
N ASP A 489 -35.40 1.54 -47.12
CA ASP A 489 -34.50 0.49 -46.62
C ASP A 489 -35.00 -0.91 -47.02
N LEU A 490 -36.31 -1.12 -47.04
CA LEU A 490 -36.93 -2.38 -47.50
C LEU A 490 -36.72 -2.61 -49.01
N LEU A 491 -36.81 -1.55 -49.83
CA LEU A 491 -36.52 -1.63 -51.27
C LEU A 491 -35.02 -1.84 -51.53
N LEU A 492 -34.17 -1.20 -50.73
CA LEU A 492 -32.72 -1.34 -50.79
C LEU A 492 -32.27 -2.77 -50.40
N ARG A 493 -32.86 -3.35 -49.34
CA ARG A 493 -32.66 -4.76 -48.96
C ARG A 493 -33.04 -5.69 -50.12
N ALA A 494 -34.25 -5.58 -50.66
CA ALA A 494 -34.73 -6.47 -51.72
C ALA A 494 -33.87 -6.43 -53.01
N ALA A 495 -33.34 -5.26 -53.37
CA ALA A 495 -32.45 -5.12 -54.52
C ALA A 495 -31.04 -5.70 -54.26
N MET A 496 -30.52 -5.55 -53.04
CA MET A 496 -29.24 -6.16 -52.66
C MET A 496 -29.34 -7.68 -52.55
N ASP A 497 -30.43 -8.21 -51.97
CA ASP A 497 -30.70 -9.66 -51.91
C ASP A 497 -30.67 -10.30 -53.32
N ALA A 498 -31.20 -9.60 -54.33
CA ALA A 498 -31.24 -10.05 -55.73
C ALA A 498 -29.90 -9.92 -56.51
N LEU A 499 -28.85 -9.33 -55.91
CA LEU A 499 -27.58 -9.04 -56.61
C LEU A 499 -26.72 -10.29 -56.87
N GLU A 500 -26.17 -10.44 -58.08
CA GLU A 500 -25.25 -11.53 -58.47
C GLU A 500 -23.99 -11.01 -59.19
N ILE A 501 -22.90 -11.80 -59.17
CA ILE A 501 -21.65 -11.55 -59.92
C ILE A 501 -21.56 -12.50 -61.11
N SER A 502 -21.10 -12.00 -62.26
CA SER A 502 -20.86 -12.82 -63.47
C SER A 502 -19.42 -13.28 -63.59
N PHE A 503 -19.24 -14.57 -63.93
CA PHE A 503 -17.94 -15.25 -64.07
C PHE A 503 -17.59 -15.53 -65.54
N ALA A 504 -16.29 -15.58 -65.84
CA ALA A 504 -15.78 -15.94 -67.17
C ALA A 504 -15.89 -17.45 -67.47
N GLU A 505 -15.86 -17.84 -68.76
CA GLU A 505 -16.00 -19.25 -69.17
C GLU A 505 -14.90 -20.14 -68.56
N GLY A 506 -15.31 -21.12 -67.76
CA GLY A 506 -14.45 -22.07 -67.04
C GLY A 506 -14.17 -21.68 -65.58
N ASP A 507 -14.45 -20.44 -65.18
CA ASP A 507 -14.27 -19.94 -63.82
C ASP A 507 -15.57 -20.12 -63.00
N ASN A 508 -15.44 -20.08 -61.68
CA ASN A 508 -16.57 -20.04 -60.74
C ASN A 508 -16.11 -19.49 -59.38
N ILE A 509 -17.03 -19.32 -58.43
CA ILE A 509 -16.75 -18.76 -57.10
C ILE A 509 -15.60 -19.46 -56.34
N ASN A 510 -15.37 -20.75 -56.56
CA ASN A 510 -14.28 -21.52 -55.94
C ASN A 510 -13.01 -21.62 -56.78
N SER A 511 -12.98 -21.02 -57.98
CA SER A 511 -11.85 -21.07 -58.92
C SER A 511 -11.94 -19.92 -59.92
N VAL A 512 -11.46 -18.75 -59.50
CA VAL A 512 -11.30 -17.55 -60.33
C VAL A 512 -9.87 -17.49 -60.87
N THR A 513 -9.74 -17.29 -62.17
CA THR A 513 -8.48 -17.23 -62.93
C THR A 513 -8.43 -16.07 -63.94
N LYS A 514 -9.55 -15.37 -64.16
CA LYS A 514 -9.76 -14.26 -65.11
C LYS A 514 -10.60 -13.16 -64.47
N ASP A 515 -10.64 -12.01 -65.15
CA ASP A 515 -11.44 -10.85 -64.77
C ASP A 515 -12.95 -11.17 -64.62
N LEU A 516 -13.58 -10.46 -63.68
CA LEU A 516 -15.01 -10.55 -63.34
C LEU A 516 -15.79 -9.38 -63.92
N THR A 517 -17.11 -9.53 -64.03
CA THR A 517 -18.01 -8.40 -64.35
C THR A 517 -18.83 -8.03 -63.11
N LEU A 518 -18.61 -6.80 -62.61
CA LEU A 518 -19.29 -6.25 -61.44
C LEU A 518 -20.31 -5.17 -61.85
N PRO A 519 -21.60 -5.26 -61.45
CA PRO A 519 -22.62 -4.25 -61.75
C PRO A 519 -22.48 -2.99 -60.87
N ASP A 520 -22.65 -1.81 -61.47
CA ASP A 520 -22.52 -0.49 -60.81
C ASP A 520 -23.87 0.16 -60.43
N GLN A 521 -24.99 -0.41 -60.89
CA GLN A 521 -26.36 0.05 -60.64
C GLN A 521 -27.29 -1.13 -60.30
N GLY A 522 -28.21 -0.90 -59.36
CA GLY A 522 -29.31 -1.81 -59.03
C GLY A 522 -30.66 -1.33 -59.60
N GLU A 523 -31.74 -2.01 -59.25
CA GLU A 523 -33.10 -1.51 -59.52
C GLU A 523 -33.44 -0.30 -58.61
N ASN A 524 -34.50 0.44 -58.95
CA ASN A 524 -35.10 1.48 -58.08
C ASN A 524 -34.14 2.61 -57.62
N ASP A 525 -33.29 3.08 -58.55
CA ASP A 525 -32.32 4.18 -58.39
C ASP A 525 -31.21 3.92 -57.35
N ILE A 526 -30.89 2.65 -57.10
CA ILE A 526 -29.84 2.23 -56.15
C ILE A 526 -28.48 2.22 -56.86
N THR A 527 -27.51 2.95 -56.31
CA THR A 527 -26.11 2.92 -56.78
C THR A 527 -25.35 1.81 -56.04
N ILE A 528 -24.56 1.02 -56.77
CA ILE A 528 -23.77 -0.08 -56.19
C ILE A 528 -22.29 0.30 -56.28
N THR A 529 -21.62 0.40 -55.13
CA THR A 529 -20.17 0.58 -55.04
C THR A 529 -19.52 -0.69 -54.51
N TRP A 530 -18.40 -1.10 -55.10
CA TRP A 530 -17.68 -2.31 -54.72
C TRP A 530 -16.46 -1.99 -53.86
N GLU A 531 -16.30 -2.74 -52.79
CA GLU A 531 -15.06 -2.86 -52.01
C GLU A 531 -14.49 -4.26 -52.21
N SER A 532 -13.17 -4.42 -52.07
CA SER A 532 -12.48 -5.70 -52.15
C SER A 532 -11.58 -5.87 -50.94
N SER A 533 -11.67 -7.03 -50.27
CA SER A 533 -10.77 -7.37 -49.15
C SER A 533 -9.31 -7.49 -49.58
N ASN A 534 -9.03 -7.57 -50.89
CA ASN A 534 -7.69 -7.55 -51.43
C ASN A 534 -7.62 -6.89 -52.82
N LEU A 535 -7.55 -5.57 -52.83
CA LEU A 535 -7.49 -4.72 -54.03
C LEU A 535 -6.34 -5.03 -55.00
N SER A 536 -5.26 -5.66 -54.54
CA SER A 536 -4.16 -6.08 -55.43
C SER A 536 -4.38 -7.45 -56.08
N VAL A 537 -5.46 -8.17 -55.71
CA VAL A 537 -5.81 -9.49 -56.25
C VAL A 537 -7.15 -9.49 -56.98
N ILE A 538 -8.15 -8.74 -56.51
CA ILE A 538 -9.31 -8.33 -57.32
C ILE A 538 -9.56 -6.83 -57.09
N ALA A 539 -9.49 -6.05 -58.17
CA ALA A 539 -9.81 -4.62 -58.15
C ALA A 539 -11.33 -4.37 -58.21
N ILE A 540 -11.76 -3.17 -57.82
CA ILE A 540 -13.19 -2.79 -57.75
C ILE A 540 -13.89 -2.66 -59.11
N ASP A 541 -13.14 -2.75 -60.21
CA ASP A 541 -13.66 -2.85 -61.58
C ASP A 541 -13.82 -4.32 -62.06
N GLY A 542 -13.45 -5.29 -61.23
CA GLY A 542 -13.47 -6.72 -61.54
C GLY A 542 -12.14 -7.29 -62.05
N THR A 543 -11.09 -6.48 -62.27
CA THR A 543 -9.79 -6.97 -62.77
C THR A 543 -9.12 -7.92 -61.76
N VAL A 544 -8.72 -9.11 -62.21
CA VAL A 544 -8.12 -10.15 -61.35
C VAL A 544 -6.60 -10.26 -61.59
N ASN A 545 -5.83 -10.09 -60.51
CA ASN A 545 -4.37 -10.22 -60.49
C ASN A 545 -3.97 -11.36 -59.53
N PRO A 546 -3.83 -12.61 -59.99
CA PRO A 546 -3.54 -13.75 -59.12
C PRO A 546 -2.30 -13.56 -58.24
N ALA A 547 -2.46 -13.76 -56.93
CA ALA A 547 -1.36 -13.62 -55.98
C ALA A 547 -0.25 -14.66 -56.23
N SER A 548 0.99 -14.27 -55.95
CA SER A 548 2.13 -15.18 -56.01
C SER A 548 2.16 -16.09 -54.79
N GLY A 549 2.05 -17.41 -55.01
CA GLY A 549 2.28 -18.44 -54.00
C GLY A 549 1.11 -18.83 -53.12
N VAL A 550 -0.08 -18.25 -53.31
CA VAL A 550 -1.24 -18.49 -52.42
C VAL A 550 -2.55 -18.43 -53.20
N ASN A 551 -3.40 -19.46 -53.07
CA ASN A 551 -4.80 -19.36 -53.46
C ASN A 551 -5.49 -18.36 -52.53
N THR A 552 -5.88 -17.20 -53.05
CA THR A 552 -6.32 -16.07 -52.25
C THR A 552 -7.84 -16.06 -52.18
N LEU A 553 -8.38 -16.20 -50.97
CA LEU A 553 -9.76 -15.84 -50.69
C LEU A 553 -9.90 -14.31 -50.72
N VAL A 554 -10.75 -13.80 -51.61
CA VAL A 554 -11.08 -12.38 -51.73
C VAL A 554 -12.57 -12.22 -51.53
N THR A 555 -12.93 -11.43 -50.52
CA THR A 555 -14.31 -11.01 -50.28
C THR A 555 -14.55 -9.72 -51.05
N LEU A 556 -15.46 -9.77 -52.02
CA LEU A 556 -16.01 -8.59 -52.67
C LEU A 556 -17.27 -8.16 -51.91
N THR A 557 -17.33 -6.90 -51.50
CA THR A 557 -18.46 -6.33 -50.77
C THR A 557 -19.14 -5.30 -51.65
N ALA A 558 -20.34 -5.61 -52.12
CA ALA A 558 -21.21 -4.62 -52.74
C ALA A 558 -21.89 -3.80 -51.65
N THR A 559 -21.81 -2.46 -51.75
CA THR A 559 -22.59 -1.53 -50.93
C THR A 559 -23.64 -0.85 -51.83
N GLY A 560 -24.91 -1.18 -51.61
CA GLY A 560 -26.03 -0.49 -52.22
C GLY A 560 -26.33 0.79 -51.44
N SER A 561 -26.40 1.92 -52.14
CA SER A 561 -26.65 3.24 -51.56
C SER A 561 -27.82 3.94 -52.24
N LYS A 562 -28.66 4.61 -51.43
CA LYS A 562 -29.76 5.48 -51.86
C LYS A 562 -29.84 6.70 -50.95
N GLU A 563 -30.22 7.86 -51.48
CA GLU A 563 -30.22 9.12 -50.73
C GLU A 563 -31.21 9.09 -49.56
N GLY A 564 -30.72 9.33 -48.34
CA GLY A 564 -31.53 9.33 -47.11
C GLY A 564 -31.77 7.95 -46.47
N VAL A 565 -31.12 6.89 -46.97
CA VAL A 565 -31.32 5.49 -46.56
C VAL A 565 -30.02 4.91 -45.98
N ASN A 566 -30.09 3.99 -45.02
CA ASN A 566 -28.90 3.33 -44.49
C ASN A 566 -28.33 2.34 -45.53
N PRO A 567 -27.06 2.49 -45.99
CA PRO A 567 -26.52 1.65 -47.06
C PRO A 567 -26.48 0.17 -46.68
N GLN A 568 -27.02 -0.69 -47.54
CA GLN A 568 -27.04 -2.14 -47.34
C GLN A 568 -25.82 -2.78 -48.01
N ARG A 569 -25.27 -3.82 -47.38
CA ARG A 569 -24.08 -4.52 -47.86
C ARG A 569 -24.40 -5.97 -48.20
N LYS A 570 -23.77 -6.49 -49.26
CA LYS A 570 -23.78 -7.91 -49.60
C LYS A 570 -22.38 -8.38 -49.95
N THR A 571 -21.93 -9.44 -49.30
CA THR A 571 -20.61 -10.03 -49.46
C THR A 571 -20.64 -11.23 -50.40
N PHE A 572 -19.57 -11.39 -51.18
CA PHE A 572 -19.31 -12.54 -52.04
C PHE A 572 -17.88 -12.99 -51.75
N VAL A 573 -17.67 -14.27 -51.44
CA VAL A 573 -16.33 -14.82 -51.10
C VAL A 573 -15.84 -15.66 -52.26
N LEU A 574 -14.73 -15.25 -52.89
CA LEU A 574 -14.20 -15.85 -54.12
C LEU A 574 -12.80 -16.40 -53.90
N THR A 575 -12.48 -17.56 -54.49
CA THR A 575 -11.14 -18.16 -54.44
C THR A 575 -10.38 -17.90 -55.74
N VAL A 576 -9.39 -17.01 -55.70
CA VAL A 576 -8.47 -16.74 -56.82
C VAL A 576 -7.28 -17.70 -56.77
N ILE A 577 -6.99 -18.39 -57.88
CA ILE A 577 -5.94 -19.41 -57.92
C ILE A 577 -4.56 -18.78 -58.13
N GLY A 578 -3.62 -19.00 -57.20
CA GLY A 578 -2.31 -18.34 -57.18
C GLY A 578 -1.25 -18.97 -58.09
N THR A 579 -0.13 -18.27 -58.29
CA THR A 579 1.02 -18.77 -59.09
C THR A 579 2.07 -19.52 -58.24
N PRO A 580 2.90 -20.44 -58.79
CA PRO A 580 3.79 -21.29 -57.99
C PRO A 580 4.96 -20.53 -57.32
N VAL A 581 5.30 -20.88 -56.07
CA VAL A 581 6.36 -20.25 -55.26
C VAL A 581 7.06 -21.27 -54.34
N ALA A 582 8.37 -21.06 -54.13
CA ALA A 582 9.23 -21.83 -53.23
C ALA A 582 8.78 -21.80 -51.76
N PRO A 583 9.15 -22.79 -50.93
CA PRO A 583 8.66 -22.90 -49.57
C PRO A 583 9.35 -21.95 -48.57
N THR A 584 8.68 -21.69 -47.44
CA THR A 584 9.29 -21.09 -46.23
C THR A 584 8.77 -21.79 -44.97
N ILE A 585 9.51 -21.65 -43.85
CA ILE A 585 9.11 -22.11 -42.52
C ILE A 585 9.57 -21.12 -41.45
N THR A 586 8.71 -20.83 -40.48
CA THR A 586 8.98 -20.01 -39.29
C THR A 586 8.22 -20.58 -38.08
N GLY A 587 8.75 -20.43 -36.87
CA GLY A 587 8.12 -20.95 -35.65
C GLY A 587 9.11 -20.98 -34.48
N PRO A 588 8.83 -21.75 -33.41
CA PRO A 588 9.72 -21.84 -32.25
C PRO A 588 11.13 -22.31 -32.62
N GLU A 589 12.16 -21.56 -32.21
CA GLU A 589 13.57 -21.93 -32.40
C GLU A 589 14.21 -22.53 -31.14
N GLU A 590 13.58 -22.37 -29.97
CA GLU A 590 14.04 -22.96 -28.70
C GLU A 590 12.86 -23.41 -27.83
N MET A 591 13.11 -24.37 -26.92
CA MET A 591 12.19 -24.78 -25.86
C MET A 591 13.01 -25.23 -24.64
N ILE A 592 12.53 -24.92 -23.43
CA ILE A 592 13.12 -25.41 -22.17
C ILE A 592 12.13 -26.33 -21.48
N LEU A 593 12.60 -27.51 -21.09
CA LEU A 593 11.90 -28.49 -20.24
C LEU A 593 12.74 -28.80 -19.00
N TYR A 594 12.13 -29.42 -18.00
CA TYR A 594 12.81 -29.85 -16.77
C TYR A 594 12.86 -31.38 -16.67
N HIS A 595 13.92 -31.91 -16.06
CA HIS A 595 14.13 -33.35 -15.95
C HIS A 595 12.97 -34.04 -15.22
N GLY A 596 12.34 -35.03 -15.87
CA GLY A 596 11.12 -35.68 -15.38
C GLY A 596 9.83 -35.24 -16.09
N TYR A 597 9.90 -34.28 -17.02
CA TYR A 597 8.77 -33.81 -17.83
C TYR A 597 7.95 -34.96 -18.49
N GLY A 598 6.63 -34.78 -18.54
CA GLY A 598 5.70 -35.62 -19.29
C GLY A 598 5.67 -35.27 -20.79
N ALA A 599 5.04 -36.12 -21.61
CA ALA A 599 4.95 -35.87 -23.05
C ALA A 599 4.24 -34.53 -23.36
N CYS A 600 4.83 -33.72 -24.23
CA CYS A 600 4.43 -32.34 -24.52
C CYS A 600 4.70 -31.99 -26.00
N SER A 601 4.51 -30.73 -26.39
CA SER A 601 4.70 -30.26 -27.77
C SER A 601 5.20 -28.81 -27.80
N THR A 602 5.74 -28.37 -28.94
CA THR A 602 5.87 -26.95 -29.28
C THR A 602 4.53 -26.36 -29.72
N ASP A 603 4.47 -25.04 -29.82
CA ASP A 603 3.48 -24.36 -30.66
C ASP A 603 3.64 -24.73 -32.15
N PRO A 604 2.61 -24.50 -32.99
CA PRO A 604 2.68 -24.74 -34.43
C PRO A 604 3.68 -23.84 -35.18
N TYR A 605 4.33 -24.41 -36.18
CA TYR A 605 5.16 -23.71 -37.15
C TYR A 605 4.30 -23.20 -38.31
N THR A 606 4.55 -21.98 -38.76
CA THR A 606 3.98 -21.42 -39.99
C THR A 606 4.82 -21.87 -41.17
N ILE A 607 4.16 -22.47 -42.17
CA ILE A 607 4.79 -22.97 -43.40
C ILE A 607 4.06 -22.35 -44.59
N THR A 608 4.79 -21.90 -45.61
CA THR A 608 4.21 -21.32 -46.83
C THR A 608 4.85 -21.92 -48.08
N GLY A 609 4.16 -21.83 -49.23
CA GLY A 609 4.66 -22.27 -50.53
C GLY A 609 3.52 -22.85 -51.39
N LEU A 610 3.69 -22.88 -52.71
CA LEU A 610 2.72 -23.47 -53.65
C LEU A 610 3.47 -24.20 -54.78
N PRO A 611 3.35 -25.54 -54.95
CA PRO A 611 2.47 -26.49 -54.24
C PRO A 611 2.65 -26.57 -52.72
N GLU A 612 1.71 -27.22 -52.03
CA GLU A 612 1.77 -27.41 -50.57
C GLU A 612 3.10 -28.08 -50.15
N PRO A 613 3.88 -27.49 -49.22
CA PRO A 613 5.18 -28.04 -48.86
C PRO A 613 5.11 -29.25 -47.93
N ALA A 614 5.95 -30.23 -48.21
CA ALA A 614 6.26 -31.34 -47.30
C ALA A 614 7.38 -30.94 -46.34
N VAL A 615 7.25 -31.35 -45.07
CA VAL A 615 8.23 -31.12 -44.00
C VAL A 615 8.91 -32.43 -43.64
N GLU A 616 10.24 -32.40 -43.54
CA GLU A 616 11.07 -33.51 -43.07
C GLU A 616 11.93 -33.07 -41.88
N LYS A 617 11.87 -33.82 -40.78
CA LYS A 617 12.83 -33.69 -39.67
C LYS A 617 14.14 -34.36 -40.09
N THR A 618 15.14 -33.57 -40.46
CA THR A 618 16.41 -34.06 -41.00
C THR A 618 17.51 -34.27 -39.95
N SER A 619 17.30 -33.84 -38.70
CA SER A 619 18.21 -34.12 -37.57
C SER A 619 17.50 -34.10 -36.20
N GLY A 620 18.15 -34.61 -35.15
CA GLY A 620 17.70 -34.52 -33.74
C GLY A 620 17.12 -35.81 -33.14
N ASP A 621 17.01 -35.87 -31.81
CA ASP A 621 16.66 -37.08 -31.03
C ASP A 621 15.30 -37.69 -31.43
N ASP A 622 15.21 -39.02 -31.49
CA ASP A 622 14.02 -39.77 -31.94
C ASP A 622 12.75 -39.52 -31.09
N ARG A 623 12.90 -39.04 -29.84
CA ARG A 623 11.77 -38.63 -28.98
C ARG A 623 11.11 -37.33 -29.41
N ILE A 624 11.77 -36.54 -30.27
CA ILE A 624 11.22 -35.32 -30.85
C ILE A 624 10.74 -35.63 -32.27
N THR A 625 9.45 -35.56 -32.53
CA THR A 625 8.83 -35.98 -33.80
C THR A 625 8.00 -34.87 -34.44
N TRP A 626 7.94 -34.86 -35.78
CA TRP A 626 7.09 -33.92 -36.51
C TRP A 626 5.64 -34.42 -36.55
N ASN A 627 4.72 -33.60 -36.04
CA ASN A 627 3.28 -33.82 -36.13
C ASN A 627 2.72 -33.03 -37.31
N ASP A 628 2.57 -33.69 -38.46
CA ASP A 628 2.17 -33.02 -39.70
C ASP A 628 0.70 -32.56 -39.73
N MET A 629 -0.16 -33.12 -38.86
CA MET A 629 -1.55 -32.68 -38.74
C MET A 629 -1.69 -31.36 -37.97
N MET A 630 -0.85 -31.18 -36.94
CA MET A 630 -0.84 -29.99 -36.09
C MET A 630 0.31 -29.03 -36.41
N LYS A 631 1.10 -29.35 -37.46
CA LYS A 631 2.32 -28.65 -37.92
C LYS A 631 3.25 -28.22 -36.77
N LYS A 632 3.52 -29.11 -35.82
CA LYS A 632 4.32 -28.85 -34.60
C LYS A 632 5.32 -29.98 -34.32
N LEU A 633 6.25 -29.76 -33.38
CA LEU A 633 7.04 -30.85 -32.81
C LEU A 633 6.33 -31.42 -31.57
N ASP A 634 6.22 -32.74 -31.50
CA ASP A 634 5.82 -33.47 -30.29
C ASP A 634 7.08 -34.04 -29.61
N ILE A 635 7.16 -33.93 -28.28
CA ILE A 635 8.29 -34.35 -27.45
C ILE A 635 7.81 -35.45 -26.49
N ALA A 636 8.24 -36.69 -26.73
CA ALA A 636 8.01 -37.80 -25.82
C ALA A 636 8.85 -37.64 -24.54
N ALA A 637 8.32 -38.14 -23.41
CA ALA A 637 8.97 -38.07 -22.09
C ALA A 637 10.32 -38.82 -22.02
N GLY A 638 11.17 -38.42 -21.07
CA GLY A 638 12.37 -39.18 -20.69
C GLY A 638 13.66 -38.85 -21.46
N LEU A 639 13.79 -37.66 -22.05
CA LEU A 639 15.10 -37.08 -22.38
C LEU A 639 15.92 -36.87 -21.09
N GLY A 640 17.25 -36.95 -21.23
CA GLY A 640 18.19 -36.65 -20.13
C GLY A 640 18.43 -35.15 -20.01
N LEU A 641 19.29 -34.73 -19.09
CA LEU A 641 19.75 -33.34 -19.02
C LEU A 641 20.63 -32.99 -20.24
N GLY A 642 20.46 -31.79 -20.80
CA GLY A 642 21.26 -31.26 -21.90
C GLY A 642 20.46 -30.74 -23.10
N ASP A 643 21.18 -30.35 -24.15
CA ASP A 643 20.63 -29.72 -25.35
C ASP A 643 20.41 -30.72 -26.49
N TYR A 644 19.25 -30.63 -27.13
CA TYR A 644 18.79 -31.50 -28.20
C TYR A 644 18.44 -30.66 -29.46
N PRO A 645 19.43 -30.38 -30.32
CA PRO A 645 19.19 -29.67 -31.57
C PRO A 645 18.46 -30.55 -32.60
N VAL A 646 17.57 -29.93 -33.35
CA VAL A 646 16.68 -30.50 -34.37
C VAL A 646 16.72 -29.61 -35.60
N THR A 647 16.72 -30.19 -36.80
CA THR A 647 16.60 -29.45 -38.06
C THR A 647 15.33 -29.90 -38.79
N LEU A 648 14.52 -28.93 -39.20
CA LEU A 648 13.38 -29.11 -40.09
C LEU A 648 13.77 -28.62 -41.48
N THR A 649 13.52 -29.43 -42.51
CA THR A 649 13.67 -29.07 -43.92
C THR A 649 12.30 -29.10 -44.59
N VAL A 650 12.01 -28.12 -45.44
CA VAL A 650 10.69 -27.94 -46.07
C VAL A 650 10.85 -27.76 -47.58
N SER A 651 10.16 -28.61 -48.34
CA SER A 651 10.30 -28.71 -49.80
C SER A 651 8.95 -28.81 -50.50
N ASN A 652 8.81 -28.22 -51.69
CA ASN A 652 7.59 -28.36 -52.52
C ASN A 652 7.87 -28.59 -54.02
N GLY A 653 9.13 -28.84 -54.39
CA GLY A 653 9.58 -28.99 -55.78
C GLY A 653 9.92 -27.67 -56.50
N ILE A 654 9.68 -26.52 -55.89
CA ILE A 654 10.14 -25.20 -56.34
C ILE A 654 11.30 -24.76 -55.44
N LEU A 655 12.51 -24.68 -56.00
CA LEU A 655 13.73 -24.35 -55.25
C LEU A 655 13.84 -22.84 -54.95
N PRO A 656 14.52 -22.43 -53.86
CA PRO A 656 15.21 -23.27 -52.88
C PRO A 656 14.27 -23.85 -51.80
N ASP A 657 14.61 -25.04 -51.30
CA ASP A 657 13.99 -25.59 -50.09
C ASP A 657 14.40 -24.76 -48.85
N ALA A 658 13.52 -24.70 -47.84
CA ALA A 658 13.74 -23.92 -46.62
C ALA A 658 14.19 -24.81 -45.45
N THR A 659 14.93 -24.26 -44.49
CA THR A 659 15.38 -24.98 -43.29
C THR A 659 15.28 -24.12 -42.03
N LEU A 660 14.80 -24.71 -40.94
CA LEU A 660 14.76 -24.11 -39.61
C LEU A 660 15.49 -25.02 -38.61
N ASN A 661 16.18 -24.44 -37.63
CA ASN A 661 16.77 -25.20 -36.52
C ASN A 661 16.01 -24.89 -35.23
N PHE A 662 15.86 -25.90 -34.38
CA PHE A 662 15.19 -25.82 -33.09
C PHE A 662 16.07 -26.48 -32.02
N THR A 663 16.23 -25.86 -30.85
CA THR A 663 16.99 -26.44 -29.73
C THR A 663 16.08 -26.69 -28.53
N LEU A 664 15.91 -27.95 -28.16
CA LEU A 664 15.25 -28.32 -26.90
C LEU A 664 16.31 -28.51 -25.80
N THR A 665 16.28 -27.69 -24.77
CA THR A 665 17.13 -27.83 -23.58
C THR A 665 16.33 -28.49 -22.44
N VAL A 666 16.90 -29.53 -21.83
CA VAL A 666 16.34 -30.16 -20.62
C VAL A 666 17.22 -29.83 -19.43
N ASN A 667 16.69 -29.02 -18.52
CA ASN A 667 17.37 -28.50 -17.32
C ASN A 667 16.99 -29.25 -16.04
N GLN A 668 17.72 -29.00 -14.96
CA GLN A 668 17.36 -29.47 -13.62
C GLN A 668 16.45 -28.42 -12.96
N GLU A 669 15.36 -28.84 -12.30
CA GLU A 669 14.33 -27.95 -11.74
C GLU A 669 14.80 -27.19 -10.48
N PHE A 670 15.64 -27.86 -9.67
CA PHE A 670 16.28 -27.31 -8.47
C PHE A 670 17.80 -27.49 -8.60
N ALA A 671 18.60 -26.87 -7.72
CA ALA A 671 20.06 -26.95 -7.76
C ALA A 671 20.63 -28.34 -7.36
N GLY A 672 19.74 -29.27 -6.99
CA GLY A 672 20.06 -30.61 -6.52
C GLY A 672 18.89 -31.19 -5.73
N GLY A 673 19.03 -32.45 -5.30
CA GLY A 673 18.03 -33.15 -4.50
C GLY A 673 16.98 -33.91 -5.30
N GLU A 674 16.19 -34.71 -4.59
CA GLU A 674 15.12 -35.59 -5.09
C GLU A 674 13.81 -35.38 -4.30
N GLY A 675 13.69 -34.28 -3.55
CA GLY A 675 12.54 -33.98 -2.68
C GLY A 675 12.40 -34.86 -1.42
N THR A 676 13.16 -35.96 -1.32
CA THR A 676 13.07 -36.87 -0.17
C THR A 676 13.71 -36.29 1.10
N ARG A 677 13.30 -36.77 2.28
CA ARG A 677 13.82 -36.29 3.58
C ARG A 677 15.34 -36.46 3.76
N GLU A 678 15.93 -37.47 3.11
CA GLU A 678 17.39 -37.73 3.15
C GLU A 678 18.15 -37.01 2.01
N ASN A 679 17.43 -36.51 0.99
CA ASN A 679 17.99 -35.85 -0.18
C ASN A 679 17.05 -34.71 -0.66
N PRO A 680 16.87 -33.64 0.15
CA PRO A 680 15.90 -32.58 -0.11
C PRO A 680 16.29 -31.72 -1.32
N TYR A 681 15.29 -31.13 -1.99
CA TYR A 681 15.49 -30.20 -3.09
C TYR A 681 16.25 -28.94 -2.64
N ARG A 682 17.28 -28.55 -3.40
CA ARG A 682 18.20 -27.46 -3.03
C ARG A 682 17.81 -26.14 -3.70
N ILE A 683 17.42 -25.18 -2.87
CA ILE A 683 16.97 -23.84 -3.27
C ILE A 683 18.15 -22.87 -3.21
N GLN A 684 18.46 -22.24 -4.34
CA GLN A 684 19.59 -21.32 -4.51
C GLN A 684 19.19 -19.96 -5.09
N THR A 685 17.93 -19.81 -5.53
CA THR A 685 17.40 -18.65 -6.25
C THR A 685 15.93 -18.40 -5.85
N ALA A 686 15.43 -17.19 -6.12
CA ALA A 686 14.02 -16.85 -5.93
C ALA A 686 13.09 -17.74 -6.77
N GLN A 687 13.54 -18.16 -7.97
CA GLN A 687 12.79 -19.06 -8.86
C GLN A 687 12.69 -20.48 -8.28
N HIS A 688 13.77 -21.01 -7.66
CA HIS A 688 13.70 -22.31 -6.98
C HIS A 688 12.77 -22.24 -5.75
N LEU A 689 12.70 -21.09 -5.06
CA LEU A 689 11.76 -20.88 -3.96
C LEU A 689 10.30 -20.80 -4.44
N ASP A 690 10.06 -20.24 -5.63
CA ASP A 690 8.71 -20.19 -6.22
C ASP A 690 8.17 -21.58 -6.54
N LEU A 691 9.01 -22.41 -7.19
CA LEU A 691 8.66 -23.78 -7.62
C LEU A 691 8.22 -24.70 -6.48
N VAL A 692 8.53 -24.38 -5.22
CA VAL A 692 8.02 -25.07 -4.01
C VAL A 692 6.49 -25.17 -4.01
N ARG A 693 5.78 -24.19 -4.61
CA ARG A 693 4.30 -24.21 -4.74
C ARG A 693 3.75 -25.40 -5.53
N ASN A 694 4.57 -26.05 -6.36
CA ASN A 694 4.21 -27.21 -7.17
C ASN A 694 4.51 -28.56 -6.48
N HIS A 695 5.23 -28.54 -5.35
CA HIS A 695 5.87 -29.70 -4.72
C HIS A 695 5.60 -29.77 -3.21
N LEU A 696 4.36 -29.45 -2.80
CA LEU A 696 3.97 -29.13 -1.42
C LEU A 696 4.20 -30.23 -0.36
N GLU A 697 4.32 -31.49 -0.77
CA GLU A 697 4.59 -32.64 0.10
C GLU A 697 6.09 -32.97 0.25
N GLN A 698 6.97 -32.30 -0.52
CA GLN A 698 8.39 -32.61 -0.61
C GLN A 698 9.23 -31.85 0.42
N ASN A 699 10.51 -32.21 0.50
CA ASN A 699 11.47 -31.70 1.47
C ASN A 699 12.49 -30.79 0.76
N PHE A 700 12.76 -29.63 1.35
CA PHE A 700 13.55 -28.55 0.78
C PHE A 700 14.63 -28.09 1.74
N ILE A 701 15.75 -27.63 1.18
CA ILE A 701 16.83 -26.96 1.92
C ILE A 701 17.30 -25.71 1.17
N LEU A 702 17.51 -24.60 1.90
CA LEU A 702 18.20 -23.42 1.37
C LEU A 702 19.72 -23.65 1.35
N ASP A 703 20.35 -23.26 0.24
CA ASP A 703 21.80 -23.27 0.03
C ASP A 703 22.43 -21.88 0.05
N ASN A 704 21.59 -20.85 -0.16
CA ASN A 704 21.95 -19.45 -0.28
C ASN A 704 20.91 -18.61 0.46
N ASP A 705 21.26 -17.36 0.80
CA ASP A 705 20.28 -16.34 1.10
C ASP A 705 19.52 -15.94 -0.19
N ILE A 706 18.22 -15.69 -0.09
CA ILE A 706 17.32 -15.45 -1.21
C ILE A 706 16.70 -14.04 -1.10
N ASP A 707 16.90 -13.18 -2.10
CA ASP A 707 16.19 -11.91 -2.17
C ASP A 707 14.97 -11.99 -3.10
N LEU A 708 13.81 -11.60 -2.57
CA LEU A 708 12.54 -11.52 -3.29
C LEU A 708 12.21 -10.10 -3.77
N GLY A 709 13.03 -9.09 -3.44
CA GLY A 709 12.79 -7.70 -3.82
C GLY A 709 12.66 -7.48 -5.33
N GLU A 710 13.59 -8.03 -6.13
CA GLU A 710 13.48 -7.98 -7.60
C GLU A 710 12.37 -8.90 -8.13
N ALA A 711 12.13 -10.06 -7.48
CA ALA A 711 11.09 -11.01 -7.90
C ALA A 711 9.68 -10.45 -7.76
N CYS A 712 9.41 -9.69 -6.69
CA CYS A 712 8.11 -9.08 -6.40
C CYS A 712 7.96 -7.66 -6.96
N GLY A 713 9.05 -7.05 -7.45
CA GLY A 713 9.07 -5.71 -8.05
C GLY A 713 8.66 -5.70 -9.52
N SER A 714 8.33 -4.51 -10.07
CA SER A 714 7.83 -4.37 -11.45
C SER A 714 8.76 -4.99 -12.49
N GLY A 715 8.29 -6.03 -13.19
CA GLY A 715 9.05 -6.82 -14.16
C GLY A 715 9.66 -8.12 -13.62
N GLY A 716 9.58 -8.37 -12.30
CA GLY A 716 9.91 -9.65 -11.68
C GLY A 716 8.85 -10.73 -11.93
N PHE A 717 9.23 -12.00 -11.85
CA PHE A 717 8.34 -13.12 -12.17
C PHE A 717 7.17 -13.31 -11.16
N ALA A 718 7.30 -12.77 -9.94
CA ALA A 718 6.26 -12.77 -8.91
C ALA A 718 5.53 -11.40 -8.82
N TYR A 719 5.71 -10.53 -9.82
CA TYR A 719 4.98 -9.25 -9.93
C TYR A 719 3.55 -9.48 -10.42
N ASN A 720 2.68 -9.92 -9.49
CA ASN A 720 1.26 -10.09 -9.74
C ASN A 720 0.53 -8.73 -9.71
N ASP A 721 0.78 -7.86 -10.70
CA ASP A 721 0.14 -6.53 -10.86
C ASP A 721 0.13 -5.67 -9.58
N GLY A 722 1.26 -5.62 -8.89
CA GLY A 722 1.40 -4.86 -7.64
C GLY A 722 0.78 -5.50 -6.38
N ALA A 723 0.21 -6.71 -6.50
CA ALA A 723 -0.20 -7.55 -5.36
C ALA A 723 0.96 -8.38 -4.77
N GLY A 724 2.11 -8.44 -5.47
CA GLY A 724 3.32 -9.12 -5.00
C GLY A 724 3.21 -10.64 -4.94
N TRP A 725 4.03 -11.25 -4.09
CA TRP A 725 4.19 -12.70 -3.93
C TRP A 725 2.85 -13.43 -3.77
N LEU A 726 2.74 -14.60 -4.39
CA LEU A 726 1.61 -15.52 -4.21
C LEU A 726 1.98 -16.54 -3.11
N PRO A 727 1.28 -16.58 -1.96
CA PRO A 727 1.60 -17.48 -0.86
C PRO A 727 1.69 -18.96 -1.28
N ILE A 728 2.63 -19.71 -0.70
CA ILE A 728 2.82 -21.15 -0.96
C ILE A 728 1.77 -21.96 -0.20
N GLY A 729 0.91 -22.69 -0.92
CA GLY A 729 -0.10 -23.58 -0.35
C GLY A 729 -1.41 -22.89 0.07
N THR A 730 -2.53 -23.59 -0.12
CA THR A 730 -3.91 -23.16 0.19
C THR A 730 -4.52 -24.02 1.30
N THR A 731 -5.70 -23.67 1.81
CA THR A 731 -6.39 -24.52 2.81
C THR A 731 -6.82 -25.89 2.30
N ASN A 732 -6.93 -26.06 0.97
CA ASN A 732 -7.16 -27.36 0.34
C ASN A 732 -5.82 -28.09 0.12
N ASP A 733 -4.85 -27.37 -0.45
CA ASP A 733 -3.55 -27.88 -0.89
C ASP A 733 -2.45 -27.26 -0.01
N LYS A 734 -2.30 -27.79 1.21
CA LYS A 734 -1.39 -27.24 2.22
C LYS A 734 0.04 -27.70 1.99
N PHE A 735 1.04 -26.89 2.39
CA PHE A 735 2.40 -27.40 2.55
C PHE A 735 2.46 -28.41 3.70
N THR A 736 2.95 -29.62 3.44
CA THR A 736 3.01 -30.74 4.42
C THR A 736 4.43 -31.29 4.64
N GLY A 737 5.40 -30.91 3.80
CA GLY A 737 6.76 -31.44 3.86
C GLY A 737 7.71 -30.73 4.85
N THR A 738 9.01 -30.82 4.60
CA THR A 738 10.05 -30.14 5.38
C THR A 738 10.58 -28.92 4.61
N PHE A 739 10.66 -27.76 5.26
CA PHE A 739 11.40 -26.61 4.77
C PHE A 739 12.53 -26.26 5.74
N ASP A 740 13.77 -26.56 5.33
CA ASP A 740 14.99 -26.31 6.10
C ASP A 740 15.70 -25.05 5.58
N GLY A 741 15.67 -23.96 6.35
CA GLY A 741 16.42 -22.76 6.01
C GLY A 741 17.94 -22.91 6.16
N ALA A 742 18.43 -23.95 6.86
CA ALA A 742 19.86 -24.19 7.11
C ALA A 742 20.66 -23.02 7.74
N GLY A 743 19.97 -21.99 8.26
CA GLY A 743 20.52 -20.74 8.79
C GLY A 743 20.35 -19.53 7.86
N HIS A 744 19.90 -19.72 6.62
CA HIS A 744 19.81 -18.71 5.58
C HIS A 744 18.64 -17.71 5.76
N THR A 745 18.79 -16.60 5.04
CA THR A 745 17.85 -15.47 5.04
C THR A 745 17.01 -15.45 3.76
N ILE A 746 15.71 -15.21 3.89
CA ILE A 746 14.86 -14.71 2.80
C ILE A 746 14.61 -13.22 3.05
N SER A 747 14.90 -12.36 2.09
CA SER A 747 14.67 -10.91 2.16
C SER A 747 13.62 -10.40 1.18
N GLY A 748 13.04 -9.24 1.44
CA GLY A 748 12.27 -8.48 0.44
C GLY A 748 10.92 -9.09 0.05
N LEU A 749 10.34 -9.94 0.88
CA LEU A 749 9.00 -10.51 0.66
C LEU A 749 7.93 -9.41 0.69
N PHE A 750 7.35 -9.11 -0.46
CA PHE A 750 6.25 -8.13 -0.61
C PHE A 750 4.94 -8.84 -0.98
N ILE A 751 3.87 -8.62 -0.21
CA ILE A 751 2.51 -9.10 -0.45
C ILE A 751 1.54 -7.94 -0.18
N ASN A 752 0.68 -7.62 -1.15
CA ASN A 752 -0.31 -6.55 -1.04
C ASN A 752 -1.69 -7.06 -1.50
N ARG A 753 -2.28 -7.94 -0.68
CA ARG A 753 -3.50 -8.70 -1.01
C ARG A 753 -4.58 -8.46 0.05
N LYS A 754 -4.99 -7.21 0.22
CA LYS A 754 -5.87 -6.70 1.30
C LYS A 754 -7.16 -7.48 1.53
N GLU A 755 -7.75 -8.03 0.46
CA GLU A 755 -9.00 -8.82 0.51
C GLU A 755 -8.76 -10.35 0.53
N ALA A 756 -7.51 -10.79 0.47
CA ALA A 756 -7.16 -12.22 0.44
C ALA A 756 -6.78 -12.72 1.83
N ASP A 757 -7.38 -13.83 2.21
CA ASP A 757 -7.05 -14.56 3.43
C ASP A 757 -5.74 -15.35 3.25
N TYR A 758 -5.16 -15.80 4.37
CA TYR A 758 -3.97 -16.67 4.40
C TYR A 758 -2.73 -16.00 3.78
N ALA A 759 -2.40 -14.78 4.20
CA ALA A 759 -1.27 -14.03 3.68
C ALA A 759 0.03 -14.31 4.47
N GLY A 760 1.10 -14.67 3.73
CA GLY A 760 2.45 -14.96 4.22
C GLY A 760 3.34 -15.55 3.12
N LEU A 761 4.59 -15.91 3.42
CA LEU A 761 5.44 -16.69 2.49
C LEU A 761 4.74 -18.00 2.08
N PHE A 762 4.19 -18.68 3.08
CA PHE A 762 3.21 -19.76 2.94
C PHE A 762 1.80 -19.23 3.20
N GLY A 763 0.80 -19.74 2.47
CA GLY A 763 -0.60 -19.44 2.77
C GLY A 763 -1.08 -20.33 3.91
N ALA A 764 -1.06 -21.65 3.66
CA ALA A 764 -1.43 -22.66 4.64
C ALA A 764 -0.43 -23.82 4.73
N VAL A 765 -0.15 -24.21 5.98
CA VAL A 765 0.71 -25.35 6.34
C VAL A 765 -0.14 -26.40 7.09
N GLY A 766 0.11 -27.69 6.84
CA GLY A 766 -0.70 -28.80 7.33
C GLY A 766 0.09 -30.07 7.69
N GLY A 767 -0.63 -31.16 7.97
CA GLY A 767 -0.01 -32.46 8.25
C GLY A 767 0.84 -32.46 9.52
N ASP A 768 2.06 -32.97 9.40
CA ASP A 768 3.14 -32.95 10.40
C ASP A 768 4.38 -32.17 9.88
N ALA A 769 4.14 -31.15 9.06
CA ALA A 769 5.17 -30.34 8.42
C ALA A 769 6.23 -29.79 9.37
N VAL A 770 7.45 -29.61 8.87
CA VAL A 770 8.60 -29.09 9.64
C VAL A 770 9.16 -27.85 8.95
N ILE A 771 9.06 -26.68 9.57
CA ILE A 771 9.68 -25.44 9.07
C ILE A 771 10.73 -24.97 10.09
N LYS A 772 11.99 -24.86 9.68
CA LYS A 772 13.07 -24.58 10.63
C LYS A 772 14.23 -23.78 10.06
N ASP A 773 15.07 -23.27 10.95
CA ASP A 773 16.40 -22.71 10.66
C ASP A 773 16.38 -21.56 9.61
N ILE A 774 15.36 -20.70 9.63
CA ILE A 774 15.11 -19.69 8.58
C ILE A 774 14.87 -18.27 9.12
N GLN A 775 15.37 -17.27 8.41
CA GLN A 775 15.28 -15.86 8.79
C GLN A 775 14.55 -15.06 7.70
N LEU A 776 13.39 -14.47 8.01
CA LEU A 776 12.67 -13.59 7.09
C LEU A 776 12.99 -12.13 7.44
N THR A 777 13.45 -11.35 6.46
CA THR A 777 13.86 -9.96 6.66
C THR A 777 13.26 -8.99 5.65
N ASN A 778 13.02 -7.75 6.08
CA ASN A 778 12.38 -6.72 5.28
C ASN A 778 11.08 -7.23 4.59
N VAL A 779 10.23 -7.92 5.35
CA VAL A 779 8.90 -8.33 4.84
C VAL A 779 7.95 -7.13 4.85
N ASP A 780 7.07 -7.03 3.87
CA ASP A 780 5.91 -6.13 3.88
C ASP A 780 4.70 -6.91 3.38
N VAL A 781 3.88 -7.38 4.33
CA VAL A 781 2.80 -8.34 4.08
C VAL A 781 1.47 -7.74 4.50
N VAL A 782 0.59 -7.48 3.53
CA VAL A 782 -0.78 -7.00 3.72
C VAL A 782 -1.78 -8.06 3.26
N GLY A 783 -2.66 -8.49 4.16
CA GLY A 783 -3.71 -9.50 3.92
C GLY A 783 -5.01 -9.23 4.68
N ASN A 784 -5.97 -10.13 4.54
CA ASN A 784 -7.28 -10.06 5.18
C ASN A 784 -7.33 -10.88 6.49
N LEU A 785 -7.95 -12.07 6.47
CA LEU A 785 -7.96 -13.00 7.60
C LEU A 785 -6.68 -13.83 7.63
N TRP A 786 -6.14 -14.08 8.83
CA TRP A 786 -4.98 -14.95 9.05
C TRP A 786 -3.75 -14.49 8.27
N THR A 787 -3.11 -13.44 8.78
CA THR A 787 -1.93 -12.82 8.13
C THR A 787 -0.70 -12.93 9.03
N GLY A 788 0.40 -13.44 8.49
CA GLY A 788 1.67 -13.61 9.20
C GLY A 788 2.86 -13.66 8.25
N GLY A 789 4.01 -13.12 8.64
CA GLY A 789 5.15 -12.96 7.72
C GLY A 789 5.70 -14.29 7.17
N LEU A 790 5.71 -15.36 7.96
CA LEU A 790 6.06 -16.71 7.47
C LEU A 790 4.84 -17.43 6.92
N ALA A 791 3.73 -17.49 7.67
CA ALA A 791 2.52 -18.13 7.18
C ALA A 791 1.24 -17.46 7.69
N GLY A 792 0.21 -17.45 6.85
CA GLY A 792 -1.12 -17.04 7.27
C GLY A 792 -1.68 -17.98 8.34
N HIS A 793 -1.73 -19.28 8.05
CA HIS A 793 -2.42 -20.28 8.87
C HIS A 793 -1.68 -21.63 8.91
N ILE A 794 -1.32 -22.11 10.10
CA ILE A 794 -0.73 -23.44 10.30
C ILE A 794 -1.69 -24.33 11.11
N GLN A 795 -1.97 -25.55 10.62
CA GLN A 795 -2.94 -26.46 11.23
C GLN A 795 -2.52 -27.93 11.10
N GLY A 796 -1.98 -28.48 12.19
CA GLY A 796 -1.57 -29.89 12.26
C GLY A 796 -2.75 -30.85 12.11
N SER A 797 -2.52 -31.99 11.46
CA SER A 797 -3.55 -33.01 11.20
C SER A 797 -2.96 -34.42 11.19
N GLY A 798 -3.23 -35.19 12.25
CA GLY A 798 -2.68 -36.54 12.46
C GLY A 798 -1.31 -36.55 13.14
N GLY A 799 -0.46 -35.57 12.82
CA GLY A 799 0.71 -35.18 13.61
C GLY A 799 0.72 -33.69 13.92
N MET A 800 1.74 -33.24 14.64
CA MET A 800 1.90 -31.87 15.12
C MET A 800 2.95 -31.14 14.28
N ILE A 801 2.60 -29.98 13.70
CA ILE A 801 3.54 -29.18 12.89
C ILE A 801 4.68 -28.71 13.78
N THR A 802 5.92 -28.80 13.31
CA THR A 802 7.11 -28.34 14.05
C THR A 802 7.66 -27.06 13.43
N VAL A 803 7.75 -25.99 14.23
CA VAL A 803 8.38 -24.72 13.88
C VAL A 803 9.54 -24.46 14.82
N GLN A 804 10.77 -24.34 14.31
CA GLN A 804 11.95 -24.22 15.19
C GLN A 804 13.07 -23.35 14.61
N ARG A 805 13.61 -22.42 15.42
CA ARG A 805 14.68 -21.49 14.98
C ARG A 805 14.28 -20.68 13.76
N VAL A 806 13.15 -19.98 13.90
CA VAL A 806 12.57 -19.13 12.86
C VAL A 806 12.56 -17.68 13.33
N SER A 807 12.79 -16.72 12.43
CA SER A 807 12.60 -15.29 12.76
C SER A 807 11.98 -14.47 11.64
N VAL A 808 11.35 -13.34 11.98
CA VAL A 808 10.74 -12.40 11.03
C VAL A 808 10.98 -10.94 11.43
N THR A 809 11.30 -10.09 10.45
CA THR A 809 11.44 -8.63 10.61
C THR A 809 10.85 -7.90 9.40
N GLY A 810 10.16 -6.78 9.62
CA GLY A 810 9.42 -6.07 8.57
C GLY A 810 8.12 -5.44 9.08
N GLN A 811 7.12 -5.27 8.22
CA GLN A 811 5.75 -4.91 8.56
C GLN A 811 4.79 -6.05 8.19
N VAL A 812 3.79 -6.30 9.04
CA VAL A 812 2.72 -7.27 8.76
C VAL A 812 1.37 -6.61 9.12
N LYS A 813 0.45 -6.57 8.17
CA LYS A 813 -0.82 -5.85 8.25
C LYS A 813 -1.98 -6.75 7.88
N GLY A 814 -2.99 -6.85 8.75
CA GLY A 814 -4.14 -7.73 8.54
C GLY A 814 -5.47 -7.10 8.92
N THR A 815 -6.56 -7.74 8.50
CA THR A 815 -7.92 -7.43 8.96
C THR A 815 -8.20 -8.13 10.29
N VAL A 816 -7.90 -9.43 10.42
CA VAL A 816 -8.11 -10.24 11.63
C VAL A 816 -7.08 -11.37 11.75
N ASN A 817 -6.74 -11.75 12.98
CA ASN A 817 -5.80 -12.82 13.30
C ASN A 817 -4.45 -12.53 12.63
N THR A 818 -3.83 -11.43 13.08
CA THR A 818 -2.58 -10.91 12.53
C THR A 818 -1.46 -11.17 13.53
N GLY A 819 -0.40 -11.85 13.08
CA GLY A 819 0.81 -12.05 13.89
C GLY A 819 2.06 -11.66 13.13
N GLY A 820 3.14 -11.34 13.85
CA GLY A 820 4.42 -11.04 13.19
C GLY A 820 4.88 -12.21 12.30
N LEU A 821 4.72 -13.45 12.79
CA LEU A 821 5.12 -14.67 12.10
C LEU A 821 3.93 -15.48 11.57
N PHE A 822 2.89 -15.65 12.40
CA PHE A 822 1.72 -16.48 12.09
C PHE A 822 0.40 -15.76 12.38
N GLY A 823 -0.55 -15.79 11.45
CA GLY A 823 -1.91 -15.34 11.74
C GLY A 823 -2.65 -16.27 12.71
N TYR A 824 -2.55 -17.59 12.46
CA TYR A 824 -3.20 -18.63 13.28
C TYR A 824 -2.34 -19.89 13.36
N ALA A 825 -2.27 -20.48 14.55
CA ALA A 825 -1.55 -21.72 14.82
C ALA A 825 -2.43 -22.72 15.60
N PHE A 826 -2.66 -23.88 15.01
CA PHE A 826 -3.44 -24.99 15.54
C PHE A 826 -2.61 -26.28 15.51
N TYR A 827 -2.56 -27.00 16.63
CA TYR A 827 -1.84 -28.26 16.80
C TYR A 827 -0.39 -28.21 16.24
N ALA A 828 0.40 -27.27 16.77
CA ALA A 828 1.80 -27.04 16.38
C ALA A 828 2.73 -26.85 17.59
N ASP A 829 3.97 -27.32 17.48
CA ASP A 829 5.07 -27.03 18.42
C ASP A 829 6.00 -25.97 17.83
N ILE A 830 6.00 -24.80 18.48
CA ILE A 830 6.70 -23.60 18.05
C ILE A 830 7.77 -23.30 19.09
N SER A 831 9.05 -23.41 18.71
CA SER A 831 10.17 -23.31 19.64
C SER A 831 11.27 -22.37 19.11
N GLN A 832 11.94 -21.66 20.01
CA GLN A 832 13.10 -20.82 19.68
C GLN A 832 12.82 -19.86 18.51
N THR A 833 11.73 -19.08 18.57
CA THR A 833 11.16 -18.38 17.41
C THR A 833 10.82 -16.90 17.69
N PHE A 834 11.02 -16.02 16.70
CA PHE A 834 11.23 -14.58 16.95
C PHE A 834 10.53 -13.63 15.97
N SER A 835 10.05 -12.49 16.48
CA SER A 835 9.54 -11.39 15.67
C SER A 835 10.11 -10.04 16.11
N LYS A 836 10.59 -9.25 15.13
CA LYS A 836 10.71 -7.80 15.24
C LYS A 836 9.79 -7.09 14.23
N ALA A 837 8.81 -7.80 13.67
CA ALA A 837 7.89 -7.25 12.69
C ALA A 837 6.81 -6.41 13.38
N ASN A 838 6.55 -5.20 12.88
CA ASN A 838 5.40 -4.42 13.36
C ASN A 838 4.12 -5.05 12.86
N VAL A 839 3.18 -5.30 13.76
CA VAL A 839 1.88 -5.91 13.50
C VAL A 839 0.82 -4.80 13.54
N THR A 840 0.13 -4.56 12.43
CA THR A 840 -0.94 -3.55 12.36
C THR A 840 -2.26 -4.19 11.95
N GLN A 841 -3.29 -4.11 12.79
CA GLN A 841 -4.63 -4.61 12.45
C GLN A 841 -5.57 -3.45 12.08
N THR A 842 -6.26 -3.54 10.93
CA THR A 842 -7.03 -2.41 10.37
C THR A 842 -8.46 -2.70 9.90
N GLY A 843 -8.95 -3.94 9.99
CA GLY A 843 -10.24 -4.32 9.40
C GLY A 843 -11.36 -4.64 10.39
N MET A 844 -12.58 -4.74 9.87
CA MET A 844 -13.76 -5.28 10.55
C MET A 844 -14.01 -6.73 10.11
N GLN A 845 -14.54 -7.57 10.99
CA GLN A 845 -15.05 -8.90 10.60
C GLN A 845 -16.29 -9.27 11.42
N LEU A 846 -17.16 -10.05 10.78
CA LEU A 846 -18.30 -10.76 11.35
C LEU A 846 -17.87 -12.15 11.88
N MET A 847 -18.65 -12.73 12.79
CA MET A 847 -18.53 -14.08 13.41
C MET A 847 -17.80 -14.20 14.76
N GLU A 848 -17.75 -15.42 15.30
CA GLU A 848 -17.96 -15.74 16.73
C GLU A 848 -16.75 -15.58 17.67
N LEU A 849 -15.57 -15.21 17.17
CA LEU A 849 -14.38 -14.95 18.00
C LEU A 849 -13.91 -13.49 17.89
N PRO A 850 -13.42 -12.88 18.99
CA PRO A 850 -12.87 -11.54 18.93
C PRO A 850 -11.65 -11.53 18.01
N PRO A 851 -11.51 -10.56 17.08
CA PRO A 851 -10.35 -10.50 16.21
C PRO A 851 -9.08 -10.19 16.99
N CYS A 852 -8.01 -10.89 16.65
CA CYS A 852 -6.78 -10.97 17.43
C CYS A 852 -5.58 -10.36 16.71
N ALA A 853 -4.73 -9.63 17.44
CA ALA A 853 -3.37 -9.30 17.01
C ALA A 853 -2.33 -9.68 18.08
N GLY A 854 -1.22 -10.27 17.66
CA GLY A 854 -0.12 -10.66 18.54
C GLY A 854 1.26 -10.38 17.94
N GLY A 855 2.22 -9.93 18.75
CA GLY A 855 3.55 -9.57 18.24
C GLY A 855 4.31 -10.70 17.55
N LEU A 856 3.95 -11.96 17.80
CA LEU A 856 4.46 -13.16 17.11
C LEU A 856 3.33 -13.96 16.44
N ILE A 857 2.22 -14.23 17.15
CA ILE A 857 1.11 -15.06 16.68
C ILE A 857 -0.23 -14.37 16.92
N GLY A 858 -1.09 -14.28 15.91
CA GLY A 858 -2.45 -13.72 16.08
C GLY A 858 -3.29 -14.55 17.07
N HIS A 859 -3.44 -15.85 16.82
CA HIS A 859 -4.19 -16.77 17.66
C HIS A 859 -3.49 -18.15 17.74
N LEU A 860 -3.26 -18.64 18.96
CA LEU A 860 -2.60 -19.92 19.27
C LEU A 860 -3.61 -20.89 19.94
N CYS A 861 -3.86 -22.06 19.34
CA CYS A 861 -4.93 -22.93 19.82
C CYS A 861 -4.69 -24.46 19.71
N SER A 862 -5.56 -25.21 20.39
CA SER A 862 -5.73 -26.66 20.29
C SER A 862 -4.46 -27.49 20.49
N SER A 863 -4.00 -27.54 21.74
CA SER A 863 -2.82 -28.28 22.22
C SER A 863 -1.49 -27.85 21.56
N SER A 864 -1.44 -26.64 21.01
CA SER A 864 -0.18 -26.06 20.52
C SER A 864 0.74 -25.68 21.67
N THR A 865 2.04 -25.73 21.44
CA THR A 865 3.10 -25.32 22.38
C THR A 865 3.89 -24.16 21.79
N LEU A 866 4.11 -23.10 22.57
CA LEU A 866 5.00 -21.99 22.23
C LEU A 866 6.10 -21.90 23.30
N SER A 867 7.36 -22.08 22.91
CA SER A 867 8.48 -22.18 23.84
C SER A 867 9.70 -21.36 23.42
N ASP A 868 10.42 -20.80 24.40
CA ASP A 868 11.71 -20.11 24.20
C ASP A 868 11.68 -19.05 23.07
N SER A 869 10.58 -18.31 22.96
CA SER A 869 10.25 -17.44 21.81
C SER A 869 9.93 -16.00 22.24
N CYS A 870 10.09 -15.01 21.36
CA CYS A 870 9.73 -13.62 21.72
C CYS A 870 9.23 -12.73 20.58
N SER A 871 8.66 -11.58 20.95
CA SER A 871 8.50 -10.45 20.03
C SER A 871 8.97 -9.13 20.63
N THR A 872 9.60 -8.30 19.78
CA THR A 872 9.96 -6.90 20.07
C THR A 872 9.42 -5.94 19.00
N GLY A 873 8.53 -6.40 18.12
CA GLY A 873 7.83 -5.54 17.14
C GLY A 873 6.59 -4.88 17.76
N ASN A 874 6.24 -3.68 17.31
CA ASN A 874 5.07 -2.97 17.84
C ASN A 874 3.77 -3.59 17.33
N VAL A 875 2.77 -3.74 18.21
CA VAL A 875 1.44 -4.27 17.90
C VAL A 875 0.42 -3.14 17.99
N THR A 876 -0.20 -2.78 16.87
CA THR A 876 -1.15 -1.66 16.76
C THR A 876 -2.50 -2.18 16.26
N ILE A 877 -3.61 -1.80 16.91
CA ILE A 877 -4.96 -2.10 16.43
C ILE A 877 -5.77 -0.82 16.26
N ASN A 878 -6.13 -0.53 15.01
CA ASN A 878 -6.91 0.64 14.61
C ASN A 878 -8.43 0.38 14.74
N ARG A 879 -8.89 -0.07 15.91
CA ARG A 879 -10.30 -0.39 16.17
C ARG A 879 -10.71 -0.15 17.63
N GLU A 880 -11.85 0.51 17.80
CA GLU A 880 -12.51 0.72 19.09
C GLU A 880 -13.38 -0.47 19.53
N GLY A 881 -13.76 -0.48 20.81
CA GLY A 881 -14.74 -1.42 21.38
C GLY A 881 -14.15 -2.65 22.07
N THR A 882 -15.00 -3.34 22.83
CA THR A 882 -14.63 -4.44 23.75
C THR A 882 -14.34 -5.78 23.08
N TYR A 883 -14.79 -6.00 21.85
CA TYR A 883 -14.71 -7.30 21.18
C TYR A 883 -13.45 -7.41 20.32
N LYS A 884 -12.27 -7.50 20.96
CA LYS A 884 -10.94 -7.65 20.34
C LYS A 884 -9.93 -8.24 21.33
N ALA A 885 -8.83 -8.81 20.83
CA ALA A 885 -7.73 -9.32 21.66
C ALA A 885 -6.35 -8.85 21.16
N VAL A 886 -5.51 -8.34 22.07
CA VAL A 886 -4.24 -7.66 21.74
C VAL A 886 -3.14 -8.08 22.71
N GLY A 887 -2.13 -8.80 22.21
CA GLY A 887 -1.00 -9.25 23.03
C GLY A 887 0.35 -8.84 22.46
N GLY A 888 1.30 -8.48 23.32
CA GLY A 888 2.68 -8.22 22.88
C GLY A 888 3.40 -9.45 22.29
N LEU A 889 2.90 -10.66 22.55
CA LEU A 889 3.35 -11.91 21.92
C LEU A 889 2.24 -12.66 21.17
N VAL A 890 1.10 -12.92 21.84
CA VAL A 890 -0.02 -13.71 21.30
C VAL A 890 -1.34 -12.99 21.49
N GLY A 891 -2.16 -12.83 20.45
CA GLY A 891 -3.46 -12.15 20.59
C GLY A 891 -4.45 -12.90 21.47
N LEU A 892 -4.72 -14.17 21.17
CA LEU A 892 -5.61 -15.06 21.93
C LEU A 892 -5.01 -16.47 22.07
N ILE A 893 -5.19 -17.09 23.24
CA ILE A 893 -4.83 -18.49 23.50
C ILE A 893 -6.04 -19.34 23.88
N ILE A 894 -6.13 -20.55 23.33
CA ILE A 894 -7.17 -21.55 23.66
C ILE A 894 -6.57 -22.97 23.74
N GLY A 895 -6.63 -23.62 24.90
CA GLY A 895 -6.21 -25.00 25.12
C GLY A 895 -4.74 -25.27 24.80
N SER A 896 -3.84 -24.31 25.03
CA SER A 896 -2.45 -24.32 24.54
C SER A 896 -1.46 -23.79 25.59
N SER A 897 -0.16 -24.01 25.43
CA SER A 897 0.85 -23.55 26.40
C SER A 897 1.85 -22.54 25.84
N ILE A 898 2.28 -21.60 26.69
CA ILE A 898 3.36 -20.64 26.46
C ILE A 898 4.36 -20.76 27.61
N ASP A 899 5.61 -21.11 27.32
CA ASP A 899 6.66 -21.29 28.32
C ASP A 899 8.00 -20.63 27.93
N ARG A 900 8.68 -19.99 28.88
CA ARG A 900 9.94 -19.24 28.65
C ARG A 900 9.89 -18.26 27.46
N CYS A 901 8.79 -17.53 27.29
CA CYS A 901 8.63 -16.56 26.20
C CYS A 901 8.62 -15.11 26.71
N TYR A 902 8.85 -14.11 25.83
CA TYR A 902 8.69 -12.71 26.23
C TYR A 902 8.15 -11.74 25.17
N ALA A 903 7.62 -10.61 25.64
CA ALA A 903 7.21 -9.47 24.81
C ALA A 903 7.92 -8.16 25.23
N ALA A 904 8.42 -7.39 24.28
CA ALA A 904 9.05 -6.09 24.51
C ALA A 904 8.85 -5.07 23.36
N GLY A 905 7.79 -5.22 22.56
CA GLY A 905 7.29 -4.19 21.65
C GLY A 905 6.16 -3.38 22.28
N GLN A 906 5.81 -2.23 21.73
CA GLN A 906 4.66 -1.44 22.20
C GLN A 906 3.35 -2.16 21.87
N VAL A 907 2.36 -2.07 22.77
CA VAL A 907 0.99 -2.57 22.54
C VAL A 907 0.06 -1.37 22.49
N ASN A 908 -0.31 -0.97 21.27
CA ASN A 908 -0.98 0.29 20.92
C ASN A 908 -2.42 0.04 20.38
N PRO A 909 -3.40 -0.30 21.22
CA PRO A 909 -4.80 -0.30 20.81
C PRO A 909 -5.35 1.15 20.80
N VAL A 910 -6.29 1.45 19.90
CA VAL A 910 -6.94 2.79 19.83
C VAL A 910 -7.70 3.16 21.11
N ASP A 911 -8.23 2.17 21.85
CA ASP A 911 -8.80 2.38 23.18
C ASP A 911 -8.37 1.27 24.17
N GLY A 912 -8.65 1.48 25.45
CA GLY A 912 -8.36 0.51 26.52
C GLY A 912 -9.43 -0.57 26.74
N LEU A 913 -10.29 -0.86 25.76
CA LEU A 913 -11.37 -1.84 25.87
C LEU A 913 -10.94 -3.22 25.35
N GLY A 914 -11.58 -4.28 25.85
CA GLY A 914 -11.38 -5.65 25.40
C GLY A 914 -10.17 -6.36 26.01
N TYR A 915 -9.71 -7.43 25.35
CA TYR A 915 -8.72 -8.35 25.90
C TYR A 915 -7.29 -7.90 25.55
N ILE A 916 -6.78 -6.91 26.26
CA ILE A 916 -5.40 -6.40 26.11
C ILE A 916 -4.48 -7.08 27.15
N GLY A 917 -3.19 -7.28 26.82
CA GLY A 917 -2.16 -7.78 27.74
C GLY A 917 -0.73 -7.73 27.19
N GLY A 918 0.25 -7.80 28.09
CA GLY A 918 1.67 -7.67 27.77
C GLY A 918 2.25 -8.87 27.01
N VAL A 919 1.99 -10.10 27.45
CA VAL A 919 2.31 -11.32 26.66
C VAL A 919 1.10 -11.75 25.84
N VAL A 920 -0.02 -12.06 26.50
CA VAL A 920 -1.23 -12.55 25.86
C VAL A 920 -2.39 -11.57 26.02
N GLY A 921 -3.10 -11.28 24.92
CA GLY A 921 -4.29 -10.44 24.95
C GLY A 921 -5.47 -11.11 25.66
N GLY A 922 -5.94 -12.23 25.14
CA GLY A 922 -7.04 -13.02 25.69
C GLY A 922 -6.64 -14.44 26.08
N ILE A 923 -7.23 -14.95 27.16
CA ILE A 923 -7.32 -16.38 27.49
C ILE A 923 -8.82 -16.70 27.47
N TRP A 924 -9.23 -17.79 26.83
CA TRP A 924 -10.65 -18.09 26.61
C TRP A 924 -11.29 -18.79 27.81
N ASP A 925 -12.30 -18.19 28.44
CA ASP A 925 -12.91 -18.63 29.71
C ASP A 925 -13.91 -19.80 29.59
N GLY A 926 -13.81 -20.58 28.51
CA GLY A 926 -14.66 -21.74 28.25
C GLY A 926 -14.43 -22.89 29.24
N TYR A 927 -15.49 -23.65 29.54
CA TYR A 927 -15.55 -24.75 30.54
C TYR A 927 -14.54 -25.91 30.38
N TRP A 928 -13.71 -25.90 29.33
CA TRP A 928 -12.72 -26.92 29.02
C TRP A 928 -11.32 -26.35 28.74
N ASP A 929 -11.11 -25.03 28.88
CA ASP A 929 -9.78 -24.46 28.64
C ASP A 929 -8.78 -24.93 29.71
N ASN A 930 -7.61 -25.34 29.24
CA ASN A 930 -6.46 -25.73 30.05
C ASN A 930 -5.20 -24.91 29.71
N SER A 931 -5.37 -23.74 29.08
CA SER A 931 -4.27 -22.85 28.67
C SER A 931 -3.31 -22.55 29.82
N THR A 932 -2.02 -22.57 29.53
CA THR A 932 -0.97 -22.34 30.54
C THR A 932 0.05 -21.32 30.06
N ILE A 933 0.43 -20.40 30.94
CA ILE A 933 1.46 -19.39 30.68
C ILE A 933 2.46 -19.47 31.84
N THR A 934 3.67 -19.98 31.58
CA THR A 934 4.69 -20.23 32.60
C THR A 934 6.01 -19.55 32.22
N ASN A 935 6.77 -19.11 33.23
CA ASN A 935 8.11 -18.52 33.07
C ASN A 935 8.22 -17.44 31.97
N SER A 936 7.12 -16.74 31.67
CA SER A 936 6.99 -15.87 30.49
C SER A 936 6.69 -14.43 30.90
N TYR A 937 7.37 -13.48 30.27
CA TYR A 937 7.57 -12.14 30.79
C TYR A 937 7.20 -11.05 29.78
N TYR A 938 6.90 -9.86 30.27
CA TYR A 938 6.74 -8.70 29.40
C TYR A 938 7.37 -7.44 30.01
N ASP A 939 7.87 -6.55 29.15
CA ASP A 939 8.28 -5.21 29.56
C ASP A 939 7.04 -4.34 29.81
N SER A 940 6.69 -4.09 31.07
CA SER A 940 5.52 -3.28 31.43
C SER A 940 5.68 -1.78 31.16
N VAL A 941 6.90 -1.32 30.89
CA VAL A 941 7.19 0.08 30.52
C VAL A 941 7.06 0.25 29.01
N VAL A 942 7.58 -0.68 28.21
CA VAL A 942 7.57 -0.60 26.74
C VAL A 942 6.24 -1.07 26.14
N THR A 943 5.63 -2.14 26.66
CA THR A 943 4.30 -2.57 26.19
C THR A 943 3.19 -1.58 26.58
N GLY A 944 3.41 -0.76 27.61
CA GLY A 944 2.40 0.09 28.24
C GLY A 944 1.37 -0.68 29.09
N GLN A 945 1.48 -2.01 29.16
CA GLN A 945 0.48 -2.87 29.81
C GLN A 945 0.88 -3.20 31.25
N ASN A 946 -0.13 -3.50 32.07
CA ASN A 946 0.02 -3.88 33.49
C ASN A 946 -0.98 -4.97 33.87
N ASP A 947 -1.17 -5.99 33.02
CA ASP A 947 -2.04 -7.12 33.32
C ASP A 947 -1.46 -8.05 34.39
N THR A 948 -2.33 -8.55 35.26
CA THR A 948 -1.98 -9.56 36.25
C THR A 948 -2.61 -10.89 35.86
N GLY A 949 -1.79 -11.83 35.37
CA GLY A 949 -2.20 -13.23 35.13
C GLY A 949 -2.15 -13.71 33.67
N LYS A 950 -1.85 -12.85 32.70
CA LYS A 950 -1.60 -13.26 31.29
C LYS A 950 -0.10 -13.22 30.93
N GLY A 951 0.75 -13.05 31.93
CA GLY A 951 2.20 -12.95 31.87
C GLY A 951 2.76 -12.48 33.21
N ILE A 952 4.09 -12.37 33.32
CA ILE A 952 4.76 -11.80 34.49
C ILE A 952 5.39 -10.44 34.09
N PRO A 953 4.93 -9.30 34.64
CA PRO A 953 5.53 -7.99 34.34
C PRO A 953 6.98 -7.90 34.82
N LYS A 954 7.77 -7.12 34.07
CA LYS A 954 9.12 -6.66 34.43
C LYS A 954 9.32 -5.25 33.92
N THR A 955 10.13 -4.45 34.61
CA THR A 955 10.65 -3.19 34.07
C THR A 955 11.69 -3.45 32.97
N THR A 956 11.93 -2.46 32.10
CA THR A 956 13.01 -2.53 31.09
C THR A 956 14.38 -2.83 31.67
N ALA A 957 14.69 -2.38 32.90
CA ALA A 957 15.94 -2.73 33.56
C ALA A 957 16.00 -4.23 33.91
N GLU A 958 14.95 -4.78 34.50
CA GLU A 958 14.88 -6.22 34.82
C GLU A 958 14.84 -7.11 33.58
N MET A 959 14.16 -6.66 32.52
CA MET A 959 14.12 -7.34 31.22
C MET A 959 15.50 -7.44 30.54
N LYS A 960 16.47 -6.63 30.96
CA LYS A 960 17.87 -6.67 30.49
C LYS A 960 18.83 -7.34 31.49
N GLN A 961 18.33 -8.08 32.47
CA GLN A 961 19.17 -8.74 33.50
C GLN A 961 18.90 -10.25 33.55
N PRO A 962 19.91 -11.13 33.30
CA PRO A 962 19.69 -12.58 33.25
C PRO A 962 19.11 -13.16 34.55
N ALA A 963 19.51 -12.60 35.69
CA ALA A 963 19.01 -13.00 37.01
C ALA A 963 17.51 -12.79 37.22
N ALA A 964 16.83 -12.03 36.35
CA ALA A 964 15.40 -11.79 36.44
C ALA A 964 14.54 -12.95 35.86
N PHE A 965 15.11 -13.79 35.00
CA PHE A 965 14.39 -14.81 34.24
C PHE A 965 14.53 -16.20 34.89
N THR A 966 13.47 -16.67 35.55
CA THR A 966 13.47 -17.96 36.25
C THR A 966 13.28 -19.11 35.28
N GLY A 967 14.20 -20.09 35.32
CA GLY A 967 14.12 -21.30 34.49
C GLY A 967 14.64 -21.16 33.06
N TRP A 968 15.28 -20.05 32.70
CA TRP A 968 15.81 -19.79 31.36
C TRP A 968 17.26 -20.25 31.21
N ASP A 969 17.59 -20.84 30.06
CA ASP A 969 18.94 -21.30 29.75
C ASP A 969 19.74 -20.23 28.99
N PHE A 970 20.50 -19.40 29.73
CA PHE A 970 21.47 -18.44 29.18
C PHE A 970 22.85 -19.04 28.85
N ALA A 971 23.02 -20.36 29.00
CA ALA A 971 24.22 -21.06 28.51
C ALA A 971 24.04 -21.49 27.05
N ASN A 972 22.91 -22.11 26.70
CA ASN A 972 22.70 -22.72 25.38
C ASN A 972 21.62 -22.04 24.53
N THR A 973 20.46 -21.71 25.10
CA THR A 973 19.29 -21.21 24.33
C THR A 973 19.32 -19.70 24.13
N TRP A 974 19.62 -18.95 25.19
CA TRP A 974 19.55 -17.49 25.23
C TRP A 974 20.92 -16.84 25.48
N GLN A 975 21.06 -15.60 25.05
CA GLN A 975 22.14 -14.67 25.35
C GLN A 975 21.53 -13.33 25.76
N ILE A 976 22.14 -12.65 26.72
CA ILE A 976 21.72 -11.32 27.15
C ILE A 976 22.94 -10.51 27.52
N GLU A 977 23.04 -9.29 26.99
CA GLU A 977 24.05 -8.34 27.41
C GLU A 977 23.44 -7.43 28.47
N ALA A 978 23.94 -7.55 29.71
CA ALA A 978 23.38 -6.85 30.86
C ALA A 978 23.25 -5.34 30.61
N ASP A 979 22.06 -4.79 30.89
CA ASP A 979 21.65 -3.39 30.66
C ASP A 979 21.62 -2.92 29.18
N VAL A 980 22.20 -3.68 28.25
CA VAL A 980 22.23 -3.40 26.82
C VAL A 980 21.05 -4.02 26.09
N SER A 981 20.88 -5.35 26.14
CA SER A 981 19.91 -6.09 25.31
C SER A 981 18.84 -6.81 26.13
N TYR A 982 17.68 -7.02 25.52
CA TYR A 982 16.76 -8.09 25.93
C TYR A 982 17.40 -9.47 25.65
N PRO A 983 16.81 -10.59 26.12
CA PRO A 983 17.25 -11.93 25.72
C PRO A 983 17.17 -12.10 24.19
N ILE A 984 18.27 -12.48 23.57
CA ILE A 984 18.38 -12.86 22.15
C ILE A 984 18.70 -14.35 22.09
N PRO A 985 18.10 -15.14 21.19
CA PRO A 985 18.49 -16.54 20.98
C PRO A 985 19.97 -16.65 20.59
N ARG A 986 20.70 -17.64 21.12
CA ARG A 986 22.13 -17.81 20.78
C ARG A 986 22.35 -18.11 19.30
N TRP A 987 21.37 -18.69 18.61
CA TRP A 987 21.46 -18.97 17.18
C TRP A 987 21.30 -17.72 16.29
N GLN A 988 20.83 -16.58 16.82
CA GLN A 988 20.89 -15.26 16.15
C GLN A 988 21.96 -14.32 16.72
N ALA A 989 22.66 -14.72 17.79
CA ALA A 989 23.79 -13.99 18.35
C ALA A 989 25.00 -14.10 17.40
N THR A 990 24.94 -13.33 16.32
CA THR A 990 25.88 -13.37 15.19
C THR A 990 27.20 -12.68 15.50
N ALA A 991 28.22 -12.88 14.66
CA ALA A 991 29.49 -12.15 14.73
C ALA A 991 29.31 -10.62 14.70
N ILE A 992 28.18 -10.12 14.17
CA ILE A 992 27.76 -8.72 14.21
C ILE A 992 27.76 -8.16 15.64
N ASP A 993 27.31 -8.91 16.65
CA ASP A 993 27.33 -8.41 18.04
C ASP A 993 28.77 -8.31 18.58
N ALA A 994 29.67 -9.19 18.14
CA ALA A 994 31.09 -9.09 18.47
C ALA A 994 31.77 -7.92 17.74
N ASP A 995 31.45 -7.68 16.47
CA ASP A 995 31.92 -6.52 15.69
C ASP A 995 31.44 -5.20 16.28
N ILE A 996 30.14 -5.08 16.57
CA ILE A 996 29.54 -3.91 17.21
C ILE A 996 30.18 -3.69 18.59
N THR A 997 30.46 -4.76 19.35
CA THR A 997 31.18 -4.67 20.63
C THR A 997 32.63 -4.21 20.45
N ALA A 998 33.34 -4.67 19.43
CA ALA A 998 34.70 -4.27 19.13
C ALA A 998 34.77 -2.80 18.68
N ASP A 999 33.91 -2.40 17.74
CA ASP A 999 33.80 -1.01 17.26
C ASP A 999 33.36 -0.07 18.39
N PHE A 1000 32.33 -0.45 19.16
CA PHE A 1000 31.89 0.29 20.35
C PHE A 1000 33.04 0.48 21.33
N ASN A 1001 33.81 -0.57 21.64
CA ASN A 1001 34.95 -0.47 22.56
C ASN A 1001 36.12 0.35 21.99
N ALA A 1002 36.31 0.36 20.66
CA ALA A 1002 37.31 1.19 20.00
C ALA A 1002 36.98 2.69 20.04
N ILE A 1003 35.69 3.07 20.02
CA ILE A 1003 35.27 4.45 20.23
C ILE A 1003 35.55 4.85 21.69
N THR A 1004 36.51 5.75 21.84
CA THR A 1004 37.02 6.29 23.11
C THR A 1004 37.33 7.77 22.95
N TRP A 1005 37.53 8.48 24.07
CA TRP A 1005 37.98 9.88 24.04
C TRP A 1005 39.23 10.06 23.15
N ASP A 1006 40.20 9.15 23.27
CA ASP A 1006 41.45 9.21 22.50
C ASP A 1006 41.24 9.09 20.99
N SER A 1007 40.22 8.35 20.53
CA SER A 1007 39.89 8.24 19.10
C SER A 1007 39.14 9.46 18.53
N ILE A 1008 38.43 10.23 19.37
CA ILE A 1008 37.56 11.33 18.92
C ILE A 1008 38.09 12.74 19.24
N LYS A 1009 39.01 12.87 20.21
CA LYS A 1009 39.47 14.17 20.73
C LYS A 1009 40.09 15.11 19.70
N ARG A 1010 40.74 14.58 18.66
CA ARG A 1010 41.39 15.34 17.55
C ARG A 1010 42.31 16.49 18.02
N GLY A 1011 42.98 16.30 19.16
CA GLY A 1011 43.88 17.31 19.77
C GLY A 1011 43.27 18.13 20.91
N ASN A 1012 41.97 18.02 21.18
CA ASN A 1012 41.39 18.56 22.41
C ASN A 1012 42.01 17.86 23.66
N PRO A 1013 42.27 18.60 24.75
CA PRO A 1013 43.01 18.08 25.90
C PRO A 1013 42.21 17.09 26.77
N ALA A 1014 40.92 17.34 26.99
CA ALA A 1014 40.03 16.52 27.80
C ALA A 1014 38.57 16.71 27.37
N GLU A 1015 37.68 15.76 27.67
CA GLU A 1015 36.23 15.89 27.44
C GLU A 1015 35.69 17.19 28.06
N SER A 1016 36.12 17.50 29.29
CA SER A 1016 35.78 18.70 30.04
C SER A 1016 36.47 20.00 29.56
N SER A 1017 37.06 20.02 28.37
CA SER A 1017 37.68 21.21 27.77
C SER A 1017 37.80 21.08 26.25
N ILE A 1018 36.68 21.20 25.55
CA ILE A 1018 36.65 21.25 24.08
C ILE A 1018 36.92 22.69 23.64
N ILE A 1019 38.01 22.85 22.89
CA ILE A 1019 38.53 24.14 22.39
C ILE A 1019 38.67 24.16 20.86
N GLY A 1020 38.47 23.03 20.19
CA GLY A 1020 38.44 22.91 18.73
C GLY A 1020 37.71 21.66 18.25
N ASN A 1021 37.71 21.45 16.94
CA ASN A 1021 36.93 20.40 16.27
C ASN A 1021 37.27 18.99 16.76
N LEU A 1022 36.27 18.10 16.75
CA LEU A 1022 36.37 16.67 17.07
C LEU A 1022 36.60 15.82 15.80
N ASN A 1023 36.92 14.55 16.00
CA ASN A 1023 36.98 13.50 14.98
C ASN A 1023 35.82 12.53 15.20
N LEU A 1024 34.75 12.65 14.41
CA LEU A 1024 33.54 11.85 14.55
C LEU A 1024 33.50 10.78 13.44
N PRO A 1025 33.98 9.55 13.68
CA PRO A 1025 33.91 8.48 12.68
C PRO A 1025 32.45 8.10 12.42
N LYS A 1026 32.10 7.90 11.15
CA LYS A 1026 30.75 7.45 10.72
C LYS A 1026 30.66 5.94 10.47
N VAL A 1027 31.80 5.27 10.38
CA VAL A 1027 31.90 3.81 10.21
C VAL A 1027 33.03 3.31 11.12
N GLY A 1028 32.80 2.19 11.81
CA GLY A 1028 33.77 1.51 12.67
C GLY A 1028 34.79 0.68 11.88
N ALA A 1029 35.81 0.19 12.56
CA ALA A 1029 36.87 -0.62 11.95
C ALA A 1029 36.35 -1.97 11.44
N GLN A 1030 35.33 -2.54 12.07
CA GLN A 1030 34.64 -3.76 11.63
C GLN A 1030 33.39 -3.46 10.77
N GLY A 1031 33.24 -2.23 10.27
CA GLY A 1031 32.17 -1.84 9.35
C GLY A 1031 30.81 -1.57 10.01
N SER A 1032 30.75 -1.33 11.32
CA SER A 1032 29.51 -0.85 11.98
C SER A 1032 29.24 0.60 11.61
N ASN A 1033 27.98 0.97 11.37
CA ASN A 1033 27.57 2.38 11.23
C ASN A 1033 27.67 3.09 12.60
N ILE A 1034 28.09 4.35 12.61
CA ILE A 1034 28.23 5.17 13.81
C ILE A 1034 27.50 6.50 13.59
N ILE A 1035 26.36 6.65 14.25
CA ILE A 1035 25.55 7.88 14.23
C ILE A 1035 25.86 8.68 15.49
N TRP A 1036 26.24 9.94 15.32
CA TRP A 1036 26.51 10.85 16.43
C TRP A 1036 25.27 11.71 16.72
N GLY A 1037 24.90 11.81 18.00
CA GLY A 1037 23.83 12.67 18.52
C GLY A 1037 24.33 13.56 19.65
N THR A 1038 23.54 14.57 20.04
CA THR A 1038 23.91 15.47 21.14
C THR A 1038 22.69 16.05 21.86
N THR A 1039 22.84 16.37 23.15
CA THR A 1039 21.76 16.95 23.96
C THR A 1039 21.49 18.44 23.68
N ILE A 1040 22.38 19.15 22.99
CA ILE A 1040 22.19 20.57 22.63
C ILE A 1040 22.67 20.80 21.19
N THR A 1041 21.74 21.08 20.27
CA THR A 1041 22.05 21.28 18.85
C THR A 1041 22.72 22.63 18.56
N GLY A 1042 23.38 22.75 17.40
CA GLY A 1042 24.01 23.98 16.92
C GLY A 1042 25.44 24.25 17.37
N TRP A 1043 25.91 23.62 18.45
CA TRP A 1043 27.28 23.80 18.98
C TRP A 1043 28.30 22.80 18.43
N ILE A 1044 27.85 21.63 17.97
CA ILE A 1044 28.69 20.65 17.28
C ILE A 1044 28.00 20.24 15.97
N ASP A 1045 28.68 20.40 14.85
CA ASP A 1045 28.26 19.81 13.57
C ASP A 1045 28.64 18.32 13.57
N LEU A 1046 27.62 17.50 13.84
CA LEU A 1046 27.72 16.03 13.90
C LEU A 1046 28.12 15.40 12.57
N SER A 1047 28.04 16.14 11.45
CA SER A 1047 28.41 15.66 10.12
C SER A 1047 29.88 15.89 9.74
N THR A 1048 30.57 16.84 10.39
CA THR A 1048 31.98 17.19 10.12
C THR A 1048 32.90 17.17 11.35
N GLY A 1049 32.32 17.10 12.55
CA GLY A 1049 33.01 17.25 13.83
C GLY A 1049 33.41 18.70 14.16
N VAL A 1050 32.91 19.71 13.42
CA VAL A 1050 33.21 21.12 13.73
C VAL A 1050 32.54 21.54 15.03
N VAL A 1051 33.26 22.25 15.91
CA VAL A 1051 32.77 22.71 17.21
C VAL A 1051 32.72 24.23 17.25
N THR A 1052 31.51 24.79 17.32
CA THR A 1052 31.28 26.20 17.63
C THR A 1052 31.39 26.40 19.14
N ARG A 1053 32.06 27.46 19.58
CA ARG A 1053 32.30 27.75 21.00
C ARG A 1053 31.40 28.91 21.48
N PRO A 1054 30.83 28.84 22.70
CA PRO A 1054 30.02 29.94 23.28
C PRO A 1054 30.91 31.15 23.58
N THR A 1055 30.37 32.36 23.69
CA THR A 1055 31.21 33.56 23.90
C THR A 1055 31.70 33.75 25.34
N ASP A 1056 30.89 33.39 26.35
CA ASP A 1056 31.08 33.84 27.72
C ASP A 1056 31.19 32.73 28.77
N THR A 1057 30.32 31.71 28.70
CA THR A 1057 30.25 30.61 29.68
C THR A 1057 30.55 29.26 29.02
N PRO A 1058 31.30 28.35 29.67
CA PRO A 1058 31.45 26.98 29.17
C PRO A 1058 30.10 26.27 29.09
N LEU A 1059 29.86 25.60 27.97
CA LEU A 1059 28.63 24.84 27.72
C LEU A 1059 28.88 23.35 27.93
N GLU A 1060 28.17 22.75 28.88
CA GLU A 1060 28.16 21.29 29.02
C GLU A 1060 27.25 20.66 27.96
N VAL A 1061 27.79 19.67 27.24
CA VAL A 1061 27.16 19.02 26.09
C VAL A 1061 27.44 17.53 26.18
N ILE A 1062 26.40 16.70 26.24
CA ILE A 1062 26.58 15.24 26.08
C ILE A 1062 26.60 14.96 24.59
N LEU A 1063 27.61 14.21 24.16
CA LEU A 1063 27.80 13.74 22.79
C LEU A 1063 27.71 12.21 22.80
N THR A 1064 26.71 11.66 22.12
CA THR A 1064 26.38 10.23 22.12
C THR A 1064 26.81 9.59 20.80
N ALA A 1065 27.63 8.55 20.85
CA ALA A 1065 27.91 7.67 19.73
C ALA A 1065 26.96 6.47 19.73
N THR A 1066 26.12 6.33 18.71
CA THR A 1066 25.25 5.16 18.51
C THR A 1066 25.87 4.25 17.45
N VAL A 1067 26.38 3.10 17.87
CA VAL A 1067 27.00 2.08 17.00
C VAL A 1067 25.97 1.01 16.63
N SER A 1068 25.85 0.65 15.36
CA SER A 1068 24.91 -0.39 14.88
C SER A 1068 25.34 -1.03 13.54
N LYS A 1069 24.75 -2.18 13.20
CA LYS A 1069 24.73 -2.73 11.83
C LYS A 1069 23.26 -2.97 11.42
N ALA A 1070 22.99 -3.08 10.12
CA ALA A 1070 21.64 -3.32 9.61
C ALA A 1070 21.03 -4.59 10.24
N GLY A 1071 19.79 -4.51 10.73
CA GLY A 1071 19.05 -5.60 11.41
C GLY A 1071 19.47 -5.93 12.86
N GLY A 1072 20.63 -5.43 13.32
CA GLY A 1072 21.26 -5.81 14.60
C GLY A 1072 20.86 -4.97 15.82
N LEU A 1073 21.57 -5.22 16.93
CA LEU A 1073 21.55 -4.36 18.12
C LEU A 1073 22.18 -2.98 17.84
N SER A 1074 21.97 -2.04 18.77
CA SER A 1074 22.74 -0.81 18.86
C SER A 1074 23.33 -0.61 20.25
N LYS A 1075 24.50 0.05 20.33
CA LYS A 1075 25.16 0.41 21.59
C LYS A 1075 25.47 1.90 21.61
N THR A 1076 25.01 2.59 22.65
CA THR A 1076 25.22 4.02 22.86
C THR A 1076 26.38 4.29 23.83
N LYS A 1077 27.29 5.17 23.45
CA LYS A 1077 28.40 5.64 24.31
C LYS A 1077 28.35 7.15 24.44
N ASP A 1078 28.12 7.62 25.66
CA ASP A 1078 28.09 9.04 25.98
C ASP A 1078 29.47 9.56 26.37
N PHE A 1079 29.83 10.72 25.81
CA PHE A 1079 30.98 11.52 26.19
C PHE A 1079 30.46 12.83 26.79
N ARG A 1080 30.86 13.15 28.03
CA ARG A 1080 30.32 14.31 28.76
C ARG A 1080 31.23 15.50 28.56
N LEU A 1081 31.01 16.20 27.46
CA LEU A 1081 31.89 17.25 26.98
C LEU A 1081 31.57 18.59 27.65
N ILE A 1082 32.57 19.45 27.80
CA ILE A 1082 32.39 20.86 28.17
C ILE A 1082 33.09 21.71 27.12
N ILE A 1083 32.31 22.39 26.29
CA ILE A 1083 32.79 23.31 25.26
C ILE A 1083 33.20 24.61 25.93
N ALA A 1084 34.50 24.88 25.95
CA ALA A 1084 35.05 26.09 26.57
C ALA A 1084 34.81 27.32 25.68
N PRO A 1085 34.49 28.49 26.26
CA PRO A 1085 34.08 29.64 25.48
C PRO A 1085 35.22 30.21 24.62
N THR A 1086 34.86 30.90 23.55
CA THR A 1086 35.75 31.54 22.57
C THR A 1086 36.44 32.74 23.20
N GLY A 1087 37.68 32.53 23.65
CA GLY A 1087 38.48 33.60 24.26
C GLY A 1087 38.83 34.72 23.27
N PRO A 1088 39.01 35.97 23.73
CA PRO A 1088 39.18 37.15 22.87
C PRO A 1088 40.58 37.27 22.23
N GLU A 1089 41.26 36.16 21.94
CA GLU A 1089 42.67 36.12 21.49
C GLU A 1089 42.87 35.59 20.05
N GLU A 1090 41.82 35.08 19.38
CA GLU A 1090 41.93 34.39 18.07
C GLU A 1090 41.49 35.25 16.85
N GLN A 1091 42.19 36.36 16.57
CA GLN A 1091 42.08 37.07 15.27
C GLN A 1091 43.43 37.52 14.68
N GLY A 1092 43.99 36.67 13.81
CA GLY A 1092 44.74 37.07 12.61
C GLY A 1092 46.25 37.39 12.68
N CYS A 1093 47.04 36.70 11.85
CA CYS A 1093 47.87 37.32 10.80
C CYS A 1093 48.42 36.23 9.83
N LEU A 1094 48.90 36.60 8.63
CA LEU A 1094 49.33 35.67 7.57
C LEU A 1094 50.84 35.80 7.27
N VAL A 1095 51.53 34.68 6.99
CA VAL A 1095 52.96 34.63 6.64
C VAL A 1095 53.19 33.70 5.44
N THR A 1096 54.21 33.95 4.61
CA THR A 1096 54.51 33.12 3.41
C THR A 1096 56.01 32.80 3.30
N TYR A 1097 56.35 31.56 2.93
CA TYR A 1097 57.73 31.06 2.85
C TYR A 1097 58.25 30.95 1.40
N ARG A 1098 59.58 31.05 1.20
CA ARG A 1098 60.25 30.72 -0.07
C ARG A 1098 61.67 30.14 0.11
N GLY A 1099 61.83 28.85 -0.20
CA GLY A 1099 63.12 28.24 -0.56
C GLY A 1099 63.93 27.57 0.57
N VAL A 1100 64.79 26.63 0.18
CA VAL A 1100 65.55 25.73 1.06
C VAL A 1100 66.97 25.52 0.48
N GLN A 1101 68.01 25.47 1.32
CA GLN A 1101 69.37 25.04 0.92
C GLN A 1101 69.98 24.03 1.91
N LYS A 1102 70.64 22.99 1.37
CA LYS A 1102 71.48 22.01 2.09
C LYS A 1102 72.96 22.42 2.09
N ARG A 1103 73.71 22.10 3.16
CA ARG A 1103 75.18 21.98 3.15
C ARG A 1103 75.65 20.81 4.04
N PRO A 1104 76.76 20.11 3.72
CA PRO A 1104 77.30 19.07 4.60
C PRO A 1104 77.98 19.64 5.84
N ASN A 1105 77.96 18.91 6.95
CA ASN A 1105 78.74 19.17 8.16
C ASN A 1105 79.80 18.07 8.42
N ALA A 1106 80.63 18.26 9.45
CA ALA A 1106 81.88 17.52 9.65
C ALA A 1106 81.73 16.00 9.83
N ASN A 1107 80.53 15.49 10.14
CA ASN A 1107 80.26 14.08 10.38
C ASN A 1107 79.47 13.40 9.24
N GLY A 1108 79.33 14.06 8.08
CA GLY A 1108 78.68 13.50 6.88
C GLY A 1108 77.17 13.71 6.78
N ALA A 1109 76.54 14.39 7.75
CA ALA A 1109 75.14 14.80 7.69
C ALA A 1109 74.97 16.14 6.95
N TYR A 1110 73.73 16.47 6.55
CA TYR A 1110 73.39 17.74 5.89
C TYR A 1110 72.61 18.67 6.83
N ASP A 1111 73.10 19.90 7.02
CA ASP A 1111 72.35 20.99 7.63
C ASP A 1111 71.43 21.66 6.60
N ILE A 1112 70.28 22.16 7.05
CA ILE A 1112 69.29 22.88 6.24
C ILE A 1112 69.02 24.28 6.81
N ARG A 1113 68.78 25.26 5.93
CA ARG A 1113 68.60 26.69 6.30
C ARG A 1113 67.34 27.29 5.68
N PHE A 1114 66.72 28.21 6.43
CA PHE A 1114 65.53 28.97 6.04
C PHE A 1114 65.72 30.48 6.30
N LEU A 1115 65.06 31.32 5.51
CA LEU A 1115 65.06 32.79 5.64
C LEU A 1115 63.63 33.30 5.83
N ALA A 1116 63.44 34.35 6.64
CA ALA A 1116 62.15 34.99 6.86
C ALA A 1116 62.26 36.52 6.99
N THR A 1117 61.26 37.23 6.47
CA THR A 1117 61.15 38.69 6.47
C THR A 1117 59.74 39.08 6.90
N ILE A 1118 59.59 40.18 7.64
CA ILE A 1118 58.30 40.68 8.11
C ILE A 1118 58.11 42.12 7.62
N ASP A 1119 56.98 42.38 6.97
CA ASP A 1119 56.50 43.71 6.58
C ASP A 1119 55.18 43.99 7.31
N THR A 1120 55.00 45.18 7.88
CA THR A 1120 53.75 45.63 8.52
C THR A 1120 53.21 46.91 7.89
N LEU A 1121 51.89 46.98 7.72
CA LEU A 1121 51.17 48.12 7.14
C LEU A 1121 50.94 49.26 8.15
N GLU A 1122 50.54 50.42 7.64
CA GLU A 1122 50.60 51.71 8.31
C GLU A 1122 49.56 51.89 9.44
N ALA A 1123 50.01 52.46 10.56
CA ALA A 1123 49.19 53.17 11.54
C ALA A 1123 50.09 54.16 12.33
N ASP A 1124 49.58 55.36 12.60
CA ASP A 1124 50.37 56.52 13.02
C ASP A 1124 50.73 56.59 14.52
N GLU A 1125 51.73 57.42 14.83
CA GLU A 1125 52.04 58.04 16.14
C GLU A 1125 52.07 57.18 17.43
N VAL A 1126 52.48 55.90 17.38
CA VAL A 1126 52.97 55.18 18.59
C VAL A 1126 54.37 54.60 18.40
N GLY A 1127 55.27 54.87 19.35
CA GLY A 1127 56.67 54.46 19.29
C GLY A 1127 56.93 53.04 19.78
N PHE A 1128 57.33 52.15 18.87
CA PHE A 1128 57.74 50.77 19.21
C PHE A 1128 59.23 50.67 19.55
N VAL A 1129 59.56 49.94 20.61
CA VAL A 1129 60.95 49.60 21.01
C VAL A 1129 61.08 48.09 21.14
N PHE A 1130 62.02 47.51 20.40
CA PHE A 1130 62.24 46.06 20.33
C PHE A 1130 63.23 45.59 21.41
N SER A 1131 62.95 44.43 22.00
CA SER A 1131 63.64 43.92 23.22
C SER A 1131 65.04 43.32 23.00
N LYS A 1132 65.51 43.24 21.74
CA LYS A 1132 66.82 42.68 21.38
C LYS A 1132 67.58 43.59 20.41
N SER A 1133 68.83 43.91 20.75
CA SER A 1133 69.71 44.84 20.00
C SER A 1133 70.12 44.36 18.60
N GLU A 1134 69.88 43.09 18.27
CA GLU A 1134 70.18 42.47 16.97
C GLU A 1134 69.09 42.76 15.91
N LEU A 1135 67.92 43.27 16.34
CA LEU A 1135 66.78 43.62 15.48
C LEU A 1135 66.60 45.14 15.42
N ALA A 1136 67.65 45.85 14.98
CA ALA A 1136 67.59 47.29 14.77
C ALA A 1136 66.68 47.61 13.56
N PRO A 1137 65.53 48.30 13.74
CA PRO A 1137 64.61 48.57 12.65
C PRO A 1137 65.18 49.62 11.69
N THR A 1138 65.21 49.30 10.40
CA THR A 1138 65.47 50.29 9.35
C THR A 1138 64.14 50.80 8.77
N ARG A 1139 63.97 52.12 8.73
CA ARG A 1139 62.87 52.79 8.02
C ARG A 1139 63.26 53.02 6.56
N GLU A 1140 62.51 52.44 5.64
CA GLU A 1140 62.49 52.83 4.23
C GLU A 1140 61.04 53.16 3.85
N ASN A 1141 60.83 54.34 3.27
CA ASN A 1141 59.56 54.79 2.70
C ASN A 1141 58.33 54.58 3.62
N GLY A 1142 58.42 55.01 4.89
CA GLY A 1142 57.33 54.92 5.87
C GLY A 1142 57.25 53.58 6.60
N THR A 1143 57.47 52.47 5.89
CA THR A 1143 57.43 51.11 6.45
C THR A 1143 58.60 50.85 7.41
N VAL A 1144 58.33 50.07 8.47
CA VAL A 1144 59.36 49.54 9.38
C VAL A 1144 59.63 48.09 8.99
N LYS A 1145 60.90 47.75 8.72
CA LYS A 1145 61.30 46.39 8.30
C LYS A 1145 62.35 45.79 9.24
N ALA A 1146 62.26 44.47 9.43
CA ALA A 1146 63.24 43.64 10.13
C ALA A 1146 63.32 42.24 9.50
N THR A 1147 64.51 41.65 9.50
CA THR A 1147 64.82 40.39 8.81
C THR A 1147 65.61 39.46 9.72
N THR A 1148 65.37 38.15 9.66
CA THR A 1148 66.11 37.16 10.47
C THR A 1148 66.37 35.85 9.72
N THR A 1149 67.24 35.00 10.25
CA THR A 1149 67.66 33.72 9.66
C THR A 1149 67.62 32.63 10.72
N VAL A 1150 67.05 31.47 10.36
CA VAL A 1150 66.82 30.36 11.30
C VAL A 1150 67.58 29.11 10.82
N TYR A 1151 68.16 28.38 11.77
CA TYR A 1151 69.01 27.22 11.54
C TYR A 1151 68.42 25.95 12.18
N ARG A 1152 68.48 24.82 11.48
CA ARG A 1152 68.20 23.49 12.05
C ARG A 1152 69.12 22.43 11.43
N SER A 1153 69.87 21.74 12.27
CA SER A 1153 70.59 20.51 11.89
C SER A 1153 69.67 19.31 12.12
N ILE A 1154 69.70 18.34 11.20
CA ILE A 1154 68.94 17.09 11.30
C ILE A 1154 69.88 15.93 10.97
N THR A 1155 70.00 14.98 11.89
CA THR A 1155 70.72 13.72 11.67
C THR A 1155 69.68 12.62 11.48
N ALA A 1156 69.58 12.08 10.27
CA ALA A 1156 68.76 10.92 9.97
C ALA A 1156 69.66 9.81 9.40
N ALA A 1157 69.45 8.59 9.89
CA ALA A 1157 69.69 7.40 9.09
C ALA A 1157 68.38 7.07 8.35
N GLU A 1158 68.51 6.59 7.12
CA GLU A 1158 67.41 6.32 6.18
C GLU A 1158 66.67 7.58 5.67
N GLU A 1159 66.14 7.47 4.44
CA GLU A 1159 65.86 8.62 3.58
C GLU A 1159 64.38 8.70 3.19
N THR A 1160 63.70 9.80 3.56
CA THR A 1160 63.01 10.76 2.66
C THR A 1160 62.05 11.66 3.45
N ILE A 1161 62.47 12.89 3.76
CA ILE A 1161 61.52 13.93 4.21
C ILE A 1161 60.80 14.48 2.98
N THR A 1162 59.48 14.30 2.90
CA THR A 1162 58.64 14.96 1.90
C THR A 1162 58.13 16.30 2.43
N ALA A 1163 57.67 17.19 1.55
CA ALA A 1163 57.57 18.62 1.83
C ALA A 1163 56.45 19.07 2.81
N GLY A 1164 55.77 18.14 3.49
CA GLY A 1164 54.66 18.44 4.41
C GLY A 1164 55.02 18.53 5.90
N GLU A 1165 56.21 18.06 6.32
CA GLU A 1165 56.50 17.82 7.76
C GLU A 1165 57.20 18.98 8.49
N LEU A 1166 57.26 20.18 7.92
CA LEU A 1166 58.10 21.28 8.43
C LEU A 1166 57.42 22.67 8.41
N GLU A 1167 56.28 22.80 9.10
CA GLU A 1167 55.80 24.10 9.59
C GLU A 1167 56.05 24.26 11.10
N GLY A 1168 56.34 25.49 11.53
CA GLY A 1168 56.61 25.81 12.93
C GLY A 1168 56.88 27.30 13.16
N THR A 1169 56.13 27.91 14.06
CA THR A 1169 56.11 29.37 14.26
C THR A 1169 57.02 29.83 15.40
N TYR A 1170 57.68 30.98 15.22
CA TYR A 1170 58.51 31.64 16.23
C TYR A 1170 57.91 33.01 16.61
N ILE A 1171 57.89 33.36 17.90
CA ILE A 1171 57.36 34.63 18.41
C ILE A 1171 58.47 35.43 19.12
N ILE A 1172 58.48 36.75 18.93
CA ILE A 1172 59.44 37.71 19.51
C ILE A 1172 58.65 38.79 20.25
N ALA A 1173 58.98 39.05 21.52
CA ALA A 1173 58.18 39.90 22.41
C ALA A 1173 58.60 41.38 22.42
N CYS A 1174 57.62 42.29 22.44
CA CYS A 1174 57.76 43.74 22.61
C CYS A 1174 56.66 44.28 23.55
N THR A 1175 56.81 45.51 24.06
CA THR A 1175 55.92 46.09 25.08
C THR A 1175 55.69 47.59 24.83
N VAL A 1176 54.53 48.12 25.20
CA VAL A 1176 54.11 49.53 24.99
C VAL A 1176 53.50 50.09 26.29
N THR A 1177 53.65 51.39 26.55
CA THR A 1177 53.06 52.11 27.69
C THR A 1177 52.65 53.54 27.30
N GLY A 1178 51.54 54.08 27.83
CA GLY A 1178 51.23 55.53 27.69
C GLY A 1178 49.77 56.03 27.73
N ILE A 1179 48.74 55.20 27.93
CA ILE A 1179 47.32 55.59 27.74
C ILE A 1179 46.53 55.56 29.09
N PRO A 1180 45.56 56.46 29.35
CA PRO A 1180 44.70 56.44 30.55
C PRO A 1180 43.66 55.30 30.58
N ALA A 1181 43.32 54.80 31.76
CA ALA A 1181 42.66 53.50 31.94
C ALA A 1181 41.15 53.42 31.61
N GLU A 1182 40.46 54.53 31.34
CA GLU A 1182 39.00 54.57 31.14
C GLU A 1182 38.54 54.62 29.68
N ASP A 1183 39.47 54.77 28.72
CA ASP A 1183 39.24 54.59 27.27
C ASP A 1183 39.92 53.31 26.70
N ILE A 1184 40.47 52.42 27.55
CA ILE A 1184 41.19 51.20 27.12
C ILE A 1184 40.33 49.95 27.32
N ALA A 1185 39.58 49.56 26.29
CA ALA A 1185 38.77 48.33 26.28
C ALA A 1185 39.58 47.04 25.99
N ILE A 1186 40.86 46.95 26.40
CA ILE A 1186 41.74 45.79 26.14
C ILE A 1186 42.54 45.39 27.39
N PRO A 1187 42.19 44.28 28.08
CA PRO A 1187 42.98 43.72 29.18
C PRO A 1187 44.01 42.70 28.67
N PHE A 1188 45.29 42.98 28.90
CA PHE A 1188 46.40 42.14 28.44
C PHE A 1188 46.60 40.87 29.29
N TYR A 1189 47.18 39.84 28.68
CA TYR A 1189 47.59 38.60 29.32
C TYR A 1189 48.86 37.98 28.70
N VAL A 1190 49.61 37.22 29.50
CA VAL A 1190 50.90 36.62 29.11
C VAL A 1190 51.14 35.33 29.92
N ARG A 1191 51.55 34.23 29.28
CA ARG A 1191 52.40 33.19 29.90
C ARG A 1191 53.37 32.57 28.89
N ALA A 1192 54.43 31.97 29.42
CA ALA A 1192 55.46 31.26 28.68
C ALA A 1192 55.23 29.74 28.63
N PHE A 1193 55.79 29.15 27.58
CA PHE A 1193 55.69 27.71 27.06
C PHE A 1193 57.24 27.38 27.35
N SER A 1194 57.57 26.24 27.99
CA SER A 1194 58.94 25.70 27.96
C SER A 1194 58.95 24.21 27.59
N THR A 1195 59.67 23.88 26.52
CA THR A 1195 59.80 22.52 25.94
C THR A 1195 61.00 21.79 26.54
N VAL A 1196 60.80 20.69 27.28
CA VAL A 1196 61.87 19.75 27.64
C VAL A 1196 61.34 18.31 27.59
N GLY A 1197 61.71 17.57 26.56
CA GLY A 1197 61.23 16.20 26.33
C GLY A 1197 59.83 16.15 25.70
N ALA A 1198 59.25 14.95 25.63
CA ALA A 1198 57.92 14.71 25.04
C ALA A 1198 56.79 15.40 25.82
N ASP A 1199 56.97 15.65 27.12
CA ASP A 1199 56.07 16.44 27.96
C ASP A 1199 56.43 17.94 27.91
N THR A 1200 55.81 18.68 26.99
CA THR A 1200 55.88 20.15 26.99
C THR A 1200 54.72 20.74 27.77
N LYS A 1201 54.99 21.20 29.01
CA LYS A 1201 54.01 21.95 29.82
C LYS A 1201 54.15 23.44 29.55
N TYR A 1202 53.17 24.03 28.86
CA TYR A 1202 52.90 25.46 28.99
C TYR A 1202 51.85 25.69 30.07
N THR A 1203 52.23 26.49 31.05
CA THR A 1203 51.34 27.33 31.84
C THR A 1203 50.45 28.20 30.91
N ALA A 1204 49.14 27.99 30.89
CA ALA A 1204 48.20 28.74 30.03
C ALA A 1204 47.89 30.17 30.54
N ALA A 1205 47.91 31.19 29.68
CA ALA A 1205 47.77 32.62 29.96
C ALA A 1205 47.10 33.02 31.32
N ARG A 1206 47.86 33.69 32.21
CA ARG A 1206 47.26 34.54 33.23
C ARG A 1206 46.98 35.80 32.45
N LYS A 1207 45.66 36.09 32.35
CA LYS A 1207 43.85 38.30 31.93
C LYS A 1207 43.73 39.62 32.87
N ILE A 1208 44.74 40.52 32.94
CA ILE A 1208 45.09 41.23 34.19
C ILE A 1208 44.18 42.44 34.31
N THR A 1209 43.27 42.37 35.28
CA THR A 1209 42.45 43.50 35.68
C THR A 1209 43.28 44.45 36.55
N VAL A 1210 42.96 45.74 36.45
CA VAL A 1210 43.78 46.87 36.91
C VAL A 1210 44.13 46.85 38.41
N GLY A 1211 43.40 46.07 39.22
CA GLY A 1211 43.66 45.90 40.66
C GLY A 1211 44.81 44.97 41.04
N GLU A 1212 45.28 44.08 40.15
CA GLU A 1212 46.32 43.08 40.49
C GLU A 1212 47.77 43.51 40.17
N LEU A 1213 48.01 44.80 39.94
CA LEU A 1213 49.33 45.35 39.60
C LEU A 1213 50.05 45.94 40.84
N ARG A 1214 50.82 45.08 41.51
CA ARG A 1214 51.92 45.42 42.43
C ARG A 1214 53.05 44.40 42.32
#